data_AF-A0A4Y5SQP1-F1
#
_entry.id   AF-A0A4Y5SQP1-F1
#
_cell.length_a   1.000
_cell.length_b   1.000
_cell.length_c   1.000
_cell.angle_alpha   90.00
_cell.angle_beta   90.00
_cell.angle_gamma   90.00
#
_symmetry.space_group_name_H-M   'P 1'
#
loop_
_entity.id
_entity.type
_entity.pdbx_description
1 polymer ?
#
loop_
_entity_poly.entity_id
_entity_poly.type
_entity_poly.pdbx_seq_one_letter_code
_entity_poly.pdbx_strand_id
1 'polypeptide(L)'
;MLPSSVTTMITALAQNTNPKVQAEKLTAFGRALLRVPADAADLLGALASISTVEDVEERMSHLLGAALDEARMARENGRQQGKLFIDSLETHLSMLVVTGILTFRGRLAVSRAWVLAGLTPPESLALQEVAFNEVVRESQDPADFGSLLDSLVGPLIQEDGGSSALYSMFAEMFPTMAPGAREALVRVVVGRPPEIYAELGCGWLLDASAEIRSGAVEGLFNRLASGQLSAEVLARLTILRSWLTDAVVRDRLDGLVRDAMRKGIASAISKPKRKLHRVVASLVDGSGTQSMAATVQTGSSRSVALVLLKQGFGVKDAYVLPCASATEQRAIMARITDEIEAFDVSPKYMAQAIGLAVAEGLEAGLAPVPGLVDVVQSCSLVGLRPLSASVEAILGLADPDGRIAGLPVQARGRLITASQYWVDQYPMLAIWFEDSDETVAGLESAKSHTALTRSMWSVLEARRAHWAAVIARNALLLSAIGADDADTFIAVASALMHGRDLKKIPVMKFICDQSIIVWIDRGNGQGGLFGPDLEGPFVSSSVAPAFAAEKKGELARLLRPAGLTEPWLDGYLMGVCTAPLSVAPPDWLSPLLDLVAANLKTDKKLSRFVELLMLHYNGTVSKMQAGGDAALIPTEIPLIPIWADGYLTAWEATKPNWPTKALGSQGKSIRKVLERATDGRFDHLELSVSLPAWLRQRFANKQM
;
A
#
# COMPACT_ATOMS: atom_id res chain seq x y z
N MET A 1 23.36 -25.87 4.88
CA MET A 1 22.62 -25.81 6.17
C MET A 1 21.99 -24.43 6.23
N LEU A 2 20.73 -24.33 6.69
CA LEU A 2 20.04 -23.04 6.77
C LEU A 2 20.59 -22.18 7.92
N PRO A 3 20.60 -20.84 7.78
CA PRO A 3 20.90 -19.93 8.89
C PRO A 3 19.96 -20.15 10.08
N SER A 4 20.44 -19.85 11.29
CA SER A 4 19.65 -19.98 12.52
C SER A 4 18.45 -19.03 12.54
N SER A 5 18.60 -17.84 11.95
CA SER A 5 17.54 -16.86 11.71
C SER A 5 16.41 -17.46 10.86
N VAL A 6 16.75 -18.02 9.70
CA VAL A 6 15.79 -18.65 8.77
C VAL A 6 15.10 -19.86 9.41
N THR A 7 15.85 -20.69 10.13
CA THR A 7 15.30 -21.86 10.85
C THR A 7 14.27 -21.44 11.91
N THR A 8 14.54 -20.33 12.61
CA THR A 8 13.62 -19.76 13.59
C THR A 8 12.35 -19.25 12.92
N MET A 9 12.46 -18.57 11.77
CA MET A 9 11.31 -18.09 11.00
C MET A 9 10.42 -19.24 10.51
N ILE A 10 11.02 -20.31 9.95
CA ILE A 10 10.28 -21.51 9.50
C ILE A 10 9.52 -22.15 10.66
N THR A 11 10.18 -22.27 11.82
CA THR A 11 9.56 -22.83 13.03
C THR A 11 8.41 -21.96 13.52
N ALA A 12 8.57 -20.64 13.49
CA ALA A 12 7.52 -19.69 13.87
C ALA A 12 6.31 -19.75 12.92
N LEU A 13 6.52 -19.94 11.62
CA LEU A 13 5.44 -20.14 10.65
C LEU A 13 4.68 -21.44 10.90
N ALA A 14 5.37 -22.52 11.27
CA ALA A 14 4.73 -23.80 11.57
C ALA A 14 3.82 -23.75 12.82
N GLN A 15 4.10 -22.86 13.77
CA GLN A 15 3.35 -22.76 15.03
C GLN A 15 2.07 -21.92 14.95
N ASN A 16 1.84 -21.16 13.89
CA ASN A 16 0.70 -20.23 13.79
C ASN A 16 -0.26 -20.64 12.69
N THR A 17 -1.49 -20.98 13.07
CA THR A 17 -2.56 -21.39 12.13
C THR A 17 -3.55 -20.27 11.81
N ASN A 18 -3.44 -19.10 12.46
CA ASN A 18 -4.30 -17.96 12.16
C ASN A 18 -3.79 -17.24 10.89
N PRO A 19 -4.59 -17.17 9.80
CA PRO A 19 -4.15 -16.59 8.53
C PRO A 19 -3.70 -15.13 8.62
N LYS A 20 -4.38 -14.31 9.45
CA LYS A 20 -4.04 -12.88 9.59
C LYS A 20 -2.69 -12.70 10.28
N VAL A 21 -2.48 -13.42 11.38
CA VAL A 21 -1.21 -13.40 12.12
C VAL A 21 -0.07 -13.96 11.28
N GLN A 22 -0.35 -14.98 10.46
CA GLN A 22 0.62 -15.56 9.54
C GLN A 22 1.04 -14.57 8.45
N ALA A 23 0.09 -13.82 7.86
CA ALA A 23 0.38 -12.77 6.89
C ALA A 23 1.25 -11.66 7.50
N GLU A 24 0.88 -11.14 8.67
CA GLU A 24 1.66 -10.11 9.39
C GLU A 24 3.09 -10.58 9.71
N LYS A 25 3.25 -11.85 10.10
CA LYS A 25 4.57 -12.45 10.34
C LYS A 25 5.39 -12.63 9.06
N LEU A 26 4.76 -13.06 7.96
CA LEU A 26 5.43 -13.18 6.67
C LEU A 26 5.96 -11.82 6.21
N THR A 27 5.17 -10.77 6.31
CA THR A 27 5.60 -9.39 6.03
C THR A 27 6.80 -8.99 6.91
N ALA A 28 6.73 -9.25 8.21
CA ALA A 28 7.83 -8.94 9.13
C ALA A 28 9.12 -9.72 8.79
N PHE A 29 9.01 -11.01 8.46
CA PHE A 29 10.14 -11.85 8.06
C PHE A 29 10.71 -11.45 6.70
N GLY A 30 9.87 -11.10 5.74
CA GLY A 30 10.29 -10.57 4.44
C GLY A 30 11.16 -9.31 4.61
N ARG A 31 10.74 -8.36 5.45
CA ARG A 31 11.53 -7.16 5.78
C ARG A 31 12.84 -7.47 6.49
N ALA A 32 12.86 -8.49 7.35
CA ALA A 32 14.08 -8.92 8.02
C ALA A 32 15.07 -9.52 7.02
N LEU A 33 14.61 -10.38 6.11
CA LEU A 33 15.43 -10.98 5.06
C LEU A 33 15.95 -9.95 4.05
N LEU A 34 15.13 -8.96 3.68
CA LEU A 34 15.55 -7.84 2.84
C LEU A 34 16.77 -7.07 3.42
N ARG A 35 16.91 -7.07 4.75
CA ARG A 35 18.04 -6.43 5.45
C ARG A 35 19.26 -7.33 5.59
N VAL A 36 19.12 -8.64 5.38
CA VAL A 36 20.20 -9.63 5.48
C VAL A 36 20.24 -10.48 4.21
N PRO A 37 20.76 -9.94 3.07
CA PRO A 37 20.72 -10.63 1.78
C PRO A 37 21.42 -11.99 1.77
N ALA A 38 22.43 -12.18 2.63
CA ALA A 38 23.12 -13.46 2.79
C ALA A 38 22.18 -14.58 3.26
N ASP A 39 21.32 -14.31 4.25
CA ASP A 39 20.36 -15.29 4.76
C ASP A 39 19.31 -15.65 3.70
N ALA A 40 18.90 -14.67 2.89
CA ALA A 40 18.00 -14.90 1.76
C ALA A 40 18.66 -15.71 0.63
N ALA A 41 19.95 -15.49 0.37
CA ALA A 41 20.73 -16.28 -0.59
C ALA A 41 20.88 -17.75 -0.12
N ASP A 42 21.16 -17.98 1.16
CA ASP A 42 21.22 -19.33 1.72
C ASP A 42 19.86 -20.04 1.69
N LEU A 43 18.77 -19.31 1.95
CA LEU A 43 17.40 -19.82 1.78
C LEU A 43 17.11 -20.19 0.33
N LEU A 44 17.49 -19.35 -0.62
CA LEU A 44 17.38 -19.62 -2.06
C LEU A 44 18.18 -20.87 -2.45
N GLY A 45 19.42 -21.00 -1.99
CA GLY A 45 20.26 -22.17 -2.25
C GLY A 45 19.66 -23.47 -1.70
N ALA A 46 19.11 -23.42 -0.49
CA ALA A 46 18.40 -24.57 0.08
C ALA A 46 17.17 -24.95 -0.77
N LEU A 47 16.32 -23.98 -1.11
CA LEU A 47 15.12 -24.20 -1.92
C LEU A 47 15.46 -24.75 -3.31
N ALA A 48 16.50 -24.22 -3.94
CA ALA A 48 16.96 -24.63 -5.26
C ALA A 48 17.51 -26.07 -5.32
N SER A 49 17.92 -26.63 -4.18
CA SER A 49 18.51 -27.98 -4.07
C SER A 49 17.49 -29.09 -3.77
N ILE A 50 16.22 -28.76 -3.52
CA ILE A 50 15.19 -29.71 -3.09
C ILE A 50 14.87 -30.71 -4.21
N SER A 51 14.79 -31.99 -3.89
CA SER A 51 14.41 -33.06 -4.84
C SER A 51 13.08 -33.75 -4.48
N THR A 52 12.57 -33.62 -3.25
CA THR A 52 11.38 -34.32 -2.72
C THR A 52 10.32 -33.36 -2.17
N VAL A 53 9.05 -33.80 -2.10
CA VAL A 53 7.96 -33.02 -1.49
C VAL A 53 8.12 -33.05 0.03
N GLU A 54 8.26 -31.89 0.65
CA GLU A 54 8.27 -31.77 2.12
C GLU A 54 7.53 -30.50 2.55
N ASP A 55 6.80 -30.53 3.67
CA ASP A 55 6.09 -29.35 4.20
C ASP A 55 7.04 -28.16 4.48
N VAL A 56 8.34 -28.43 4.61
CA VAL A 56 9.38 -27.40 4.79
C VAL A 56 9.58 -26.60 3.50
N GLU A 57 9.42 -27.21 2.32
CA GLU A 57 9.50 -26.56 0.99
C GLU A 57 8.51 -25.42 0.86
N GLU A 58 7.26 -25.65 1.25
CA GLU A 58 6.19 -24.64 1.17
C GLU A 58 6.51 -23.44 2.06
N ARG A 59 6.96 -23.68 3.29
CA ARG A 59 7.36 -22.60 4.23
C ARG A 59 8.57 -21.83 3.72
N MET A 60 9.56 -22.50 3.14
CA MET A 60 10.73 -21.84 2.54
C MET A 60 10.31 -20.98 1.33
N SER A 61 9.43 -21.49 0.48
CA SER A 61 8.88 -20.76 -0.66
C SER A 61 8.12 -19.51 -0.22
N HIS A 62 7.28 -19.61 0.82
CA HIS A 62 6.57 -18.46 1.39
C HIS A 62 7.51 -17.41 1.98
N LEU A 63 8.58 -17.81 2.68
CA LEU A 63 9.57 -16.87 3.21
C LEU A 63 10.34 -16.14 2.12
N LEU A 64 10.80 -16.89 1.10
CA LEU A 64 11.52 -16.30 -0.03
C LEU A 64 10.60 -15.37 -0.82
N GLY A 65 9.36 -15.80 -1.09
CA GLY A 65 8.33 -14.97 -1.73
C GLY A 65 8.06 -13.68 -0.96
N ALA A 66 7.93 -13.73 0.37
CA ALA A 66 7.74 -12.53 1.19
C ALA A 66 8.95 -11.57 1.14
N ALA A 67 10.17 -12.08 1.11
CA ALA A 67 11.37 -11.24 0.97
C ALA A 67 11.45 -10.58 -0.42
N LEU A 68 11.13 -11.34 -1.47
CA LEU A 68 11.06 -10.85 -2.84
C LEU A 68 9.95 -9.80 -3.02
N ASP A 69 8.79 -10.00 -2.39
CA ASP A 69 7.67 -9.04 -2.45
C ASP A 69 8.04 -7.71 -1.79
N GLU A 70 8.67 -7.75 -0.61
CA GLU A 70 9.20 -6.55 0.07
C GLU A 70 10.30 -5.86 -0.77
N ALA A 71 11.20 -6.63 -1.39
CA ALA A 71 12.20 -6.10 -2.31
C ALA A 71 11.59 -5.45 -3.55
N ARG A 72 10.56 -6.08 -4.14
CA ARG A 72 9.79 -5.54 -5.26
C ARG A 72 9.12 -4.23 -4.85
N MET A 73 8.40 -4.20 -3.73
CA MET A 73 7.74 -3.00 -3.22
C MET A 73 8.73 -1.86 -2.98
N ALA A 74 9.89 -2.15 -2.39
CA ALA A 74 10.95 -1.17 -2.20
C ALA A 74 11.43 -0.60 -3.55
N ARG A 75 11.71 -1.47 -4.54
CA ARG A 75 12.13 -1.06 -5.89
C ARG A 75 11.08 -0.19 -6.58
N GLU A 76 9.82 -0.59 -6.53
CA GLU A 76 8.71 0.16 -7.15
C GLU A 76 8.46 1.53 -6.50
N ASN A 77 8.79 1.67 -5.21
CA ASN A 77 8.71 2.93 -4.48
C ASN A 77 10.00 3.76 -4.61
N GLY A 78 10.90 3.41 -5.54
CA GLY A 78 12.11 4.18 -5.85
C GLY A 78 13.26 3.95 -4.88
N ARG A 79 13.33 2.77 -4.23
CA ARG A 79 14.43 2.40 -3.34
C ARG A 79 15.39 1.40 -3.98
N GLN A 80 16.68 1.75 -4.02
CA GLN A 80 17.77 0.96 -4.58
C GLN A 80 18.00 -0.32 -3.81
N GLN A 81 17.72 -0.33 -2.49
CA GLN A 81 17.84 -1.54 -1.68
C GLN A 81 17.04 -2.70 -2.28
N GLY A 82 15.83 -2.45 -2.77
CA GLY A 82 15.01 -3.47 -3.41
C GLY A 82 15.64 -4.02 -4.68
N LYS A 83 16.18 -3.15 -5.54
CA LYS A 83 16.91 -3.54 -6.75
C LYS A 83 18.18 -4.34 -6.42
N LEU A 84 19.02 -3.83 -5.53
CA LEU A 84 20.28 -4.47 -5.14
C LEU A 84 20.05 -5.85 -4.52
N PHE A 85 19.00 -6.00 -3.72
CA PHE A 85 18.62 -7.29 -3.15
C PHE A 85 18.24 -8.30 -4.24
N ILE A 86 17.35 -7.92 -5.17
CA ILE A 86 16.94 -8.80 -6.27
C ILE A 86 18.14 -9.16 -7.15
N ASP A 87 18.93 -8.16 -7.59
CA ASP A 87 20.12 -8.37 -8.43
C ASP A 87 21.13 -9.32 -7.74
N SER A 88 21.28 -9.23 -6.42
CA SER A 88 22.14 -10.12 -5.64
C SER A 88 21.63 -11.56 -5.61
N LEU A 89 20.32 -11.78 -5.48
CA LEU A 89 19.73 -13.13 -5.51
C LEU A 89 19.81 -13.73 -6.91
N GLU A 90 19.59 -12.95 -7.97
CA GLU A 90 19.73 -13.40 -9.36
C GLU A 90 21.18 -13.79 -9.69
N THR A 91 22.15 -13.05 -9.15
CA THR A 91 23.57 -13.39 -9.23
C THR A 91 23.86 -14.71 -8.52
N HIS A 92 23.32 -14.90 -7.31
CA HIS A 92 23.47 -16.14 -6.56
C HIS A 92 22.84 -17.34 -7.29
N LEU A 93 21.63 -17.17 -7.83
CA LEU A 93 20.96 -18.18 -8.62
C LEU A 93 21.78 -18.62 -9.84
N SER A 94 22.40 -17.66 -10.53
CA SER A 94 23.29 -17.93 -11.67
C SER A 94 24.51 -18.76 -11.26
N MET A 95 25.08 -18.53 -10.07
CA MET A 95 26.15 -19.38 -9.53
C MET A 95 25.65 -20.80 -9.26
N LEU A 96 24.46 -20.95 -8.66
CA LEU A 96 23.88 -22.27 -8.38
C LEU A 96 23.68 -23.09 -9.66
N VAL A 97 23.27 -22.45 -10.76
CA VAL A 97 23.16 -23.08 -12.09
C VAL A 97 24.52 -23.58 -12.57
N VAL A 98 25.56 -22.75 -12.50
CA VAL A 98 26.93 -23.13 -12.93
C VAL A 98 27.48 -24.30 -12.10
N THR A 99 27.18 -24.33 -10.80
CA THR A 99 27.60 -25.42 -9.90
C THR A 99 26.79 -26.71 -10.03
N GLY A 100 25.72 -26.73 -10.83
CA GLY A 100 24.88 -27.92 -11.03
C GLY A 100 24.01 -28.30 -9.83
N ILE A 101 23.78 -27.36 -8.89
CA ILE A 101 22.99 -27.61 -7.67
C ILE A 101 21.47 -27.57 -7.94
N LEU A 102 21.05 -26.83 -8.97
CA LEU A 102 19.63 -26.63 -9.29
C LEU A 102 18.95 -27.91 -9.79
N THR A 103 18.07 -28.48 -8.96
CA THR A 103 17.19 -29.59 -9.36
C THR A 103 16.01 -29.07 -10.20
N PHE A 104 15.30 -29.96 -10.90
CA PHE A 104 14.07 -29.60 -11.61
C PHE A 104 13.00 -29.01 -10.67
N ARG A 105 12.81 -29.66 -9.52
CA ARG A 105 11.85 -29.21 -8.51
C ARG A 105 12.24 -27.88 -7.88
N GLY A 106 13.53 -27.71 -7.56
CA GLY A 106 14.06 -26.45 -7.07
C GLY A 106 13.86 -25.30 -8.05
N ARG A 107 14.02 -25.54 -9.37
CA ARG A 107 13.69 -24.55 -10.41
C ARG A 107 12.23 -24.10 -10.35
N LEU A 108 11.30 -25.05 -10.23
CA LEU A 108 9.87 -24.74 -10.11
C LEU A 108 9.54 -23.98 -8.82
N ALA A 109 10.08 -24.41 -7.68
CA ALA A 109 9.85 -23.76 -6.39
C ALA A 109 10.40 -22.32 -6.37
N VAL A 110 11.59 -22.10 -6.93
CA VAL A 110 12.18 -20.76 -7.09
C VAL A 110 11.37 -19.91 -8.07
N SER A 111 11.00 -20.46 -9.23
CA SER A 111 10.14 -19.78 -10.20
C SER A 111 8.84 -19.30 -9.56
N ARG A 112 8.17 -20.20 -8.83
CA ARG A 112 6.94 -19.90 -8.08
C ARG A 112 7.13 -18.78 -7.07
N ALA A 113 8.23 -18.77 -6.31
CA ALA A 113 8.50 -17.70 -5.36
C ALA A 113 8.62 -16.32 -6.03
N TRP A 114 9.24 -16.23 -7.21
CA TRP A 114 9.30 -14.99 -8.00
C TRP A 114 7.92 -14.58 -8.53
N VAL A 115 7.18 -15.52 -9.13
CA VAL A 115 5.85 -15.26 -9.70
C VAL A 115 4.89 -14.76 -8.62
N LEU A 116 4.84 -15.43 -7.47
CA LEU A 116 3.98 -15.03 -6.34
C LEU A 116 4.38 -13.66 -5.76
N ALA A 117 5.66 -13.30 -5.82
CA ALA A 117 6.13 -11.97 -5.45
C ALA A 117 5.83 -10.90 -6.52
N GLY A 118 5.23 -11.26 -7.67
CA GLY A 118 4.96 -10.33 -8.78
C GLY A 118 6.23 -9.92 -9.54
N LEU A 119 7.26 -10.76 -9.55
CA LEU A 119 8.51 -10.55 -10.28
C LEU A 119 8.61 -11.49 -11.48
N THR A 120 9.27 -11.04 -12.55
CA THR A 120 9.67 -11.90 -13.67
C THR A 120 10.76 -12.86 -13.20
N PRO A 121 10.56 -14.19 -13.27
CA PRO A 121 11.59 -15.12 -12.85
C PRO A 121 12.83 -15.06 -13.77
N PRO A 122 14.05 -15.28 -13.25
CA PRO A 122 15.27 -15.12 -14.05
C PRO A 122 15.40 -16.20 -15.13
N GLU A 123 15.87 -15.81 -16.32
CA GLU A 123 16.10 -16.74 -17.45
C GLU A 123 17.12 -17.85 -17.14
N SER A 124 17.97 -17.68 -16.12
CA SER A 124 18.89 -18.73 -15.65
C SER A 124 18.16 -19.97 -15.08
N LEU A 125 16.88 -19.86 -14.75
CA LEU A 125 16.02 -20.98 -14.38
C LEU A 125 15.72 -21.93 -15.54
N ALA A 126 15.84 -21.47 -16.80
CA ALA A 126 15.55 -22.29 -17.96
C ALA A 126 16.50 -23.50 -18.04
N LEU A 127 15.92 -24.67 -18.31
CA LEU A 127 16.70 -25.84 -18.74
C LEU A 127 17.25 -25.60 -20.14
N GLN A 128 18.48 -26.08 -20.40
CA GLN A 128 19.01 -26.11 -21.77
C GLN A 128 18.12 -26.99 -22.65
N GLU A 129 17.95 -26.65 -23.93
CA GLU A 129 17.07 -27.40 -24.85
C GLU A 129 17.40 -28.89 -24.92
N VAL A 130 18.68 -29.26 -24.86
CA VAL A 130 19.11 -30.68 -24.85
C VAL A 130 18.64 -31.37 -23.57
N ALA A 131 18.81 -30.74 -22.40
CA ALA A 131 18.37 -31.27 -21.13
C ALA A 131 16.83 -31.33 -21.02
N PHE A 132 16.13 -30.34 -21.57
CA PHE A 132 14.66 -30.38 -21.65
C PHE A 132 14.19 -31.53 -22.55
N ASN A 133 14.81 -31.70 -23.72
CA ASN A 133 14.51 -32.82 -24.60
C ASN A 133 14.89 -34.17 -24.01
N GLU A 134 15.95 -34.29 -23.19
CA GLU A 134 16.29 -35.51 -22.48
C GLU A 134 15.25 -35.83 -21.39
N VAL A 135 14.86 -34.86 -20.56
CA VAL A 135 13.79 -35.01 -19.55
C VAL A 135 12.45 -35.35 -20.22
N VAL A 136 12.13 -34.72 -21.35
CA VAL A 136 10.92 -34.99 -22.13
C VAL A 136 11.00 -36.31 -22.91
N ARG A 137 12.20 -36.83 -23.23
CA ARG A 137 12.38 -38.15 -23.86
C ARG A 137 12.41 -39.30 -22.85
N GLU A 138 12.80 -39.03 -21.61
CA GLU A 138 12.66 -39.98 -20.50
C GLU A 138 11.20 -40.08 -20.03
N SER A 139 10.40 -39.02 -20.22
CA SER A 139 8.95 -39.08 -20.30
C SER A 139 8.53 -39.69 -21.64
N GLN A 140 7.63 -40.67 -21.65
CA GLN A 140 7.31 -41.45 -22.86
C GLN A 140 6.57 -40.60 -23.94
N ASP A 141 6.68 -41.05 -25.21
CA ASP A 141 5.95 -40.72 -26.46
C ASP A 141 5.38 -39.27 -26.68
N PRO A 142 5.58 -38.62 -27.85
CA PRO A 142 4.87 -37.38 -28.20
C PRO A 142 3.33 -37.41 -28.06
N ALA A 143 2.69 -38.57 -28.20
CA ALA A 143 1.26 -38.74 -27.92
C ALA A 143 0.92 -38.65 -26.41
N ASP A 144 1.88 -38.96 -25.54
CA ASP A 144 1.78 -38.84 -24.08
C ASP A 144 1.93 -37.40 -23.60
N PHE A 145 2.53 -36.49 -24.36
CA PHE A 145 2.54 -35.08 -23.98
C PHE A 145 1.13 -34.47 -23.96
N GLY A 146 0.28 -34.89 -24.90
CA GLY A 146 -1.13 -34.52 -24.93
C GLY A 146 -1.91 -35.09 -23.75
N SER A 147 -1.67 -36.35 -23.39
CA SER A 147 -2.29 -37.01 -22.24
C SER A 147 -1.81 -36.42 -20.90
N LEU A 148 -0.54 -36.02 -20.81
CA LEU A 148 0.07 -35.38 -19.64
C LEU A 148 -0.46 -33.96 -19.44
N LEU A 149 -0.60 -33.18 -20.51
CA LEU A 149 -1.31 -31.89 -20.49
C LEU A 149 -2.77 -32.06 -20.06
N ASP A 150 -3.47 -33.09 -20.56
CA ASP A 150 -4.84 -33.39 -20.14
C ASP A 150 -4.94 -33.82 -18.68
N SER A 151 -3.96 -34.57 -18.18
CA SER A 151 -3.88 -34.96 -16.77
C SER A 151 -3.57 -33.78 -15.84
N LEU A 152 -2.78 -32.80 -16.28
CA LEU A 152 -2.43 -31.61 -15.49
C LEU A 152 -3.54 -30.56 -15.52
N VAL A 153 -4.13 -30.34 -16.70
CA VAL A 153 -5.14 -29.29 -16.92
C VAL A 153 -6.55 -29.76 -16.57
N GLY A 154 -6.85 -31.06 -16.75
CA GLY A 154 -8.17 -31.65 -16.52
C GLY A 154 -8.76 -31.35 -15.13
N PRO A 155 -8.01 -31.56 -14.03
CA PRO A 155 -8.47 -31.23 -12.68
C PRO A 155 -8.77 -29.73 -12.49
N LEU A 156 -7.92 -28.84 -13.02
CA LEU A 156 -8.06 -27.39 -12.90
C LEU A 156 -9.27 -26.85 -13.68
N ILE A 157 -9.63 -27.49 -14.80
CA ILE A 157 -10.85 -27.17 -15.54
C ILE A 157 -12.11 -27.60 -14.76
N GLN A 158 -12.03 -28.68 -13.96
CA GLN A 158 -13.18 -29.19 -13.20
C GLN A 158 -13.42 -28.46 -11.86
N GLU A 159 -12.39 -27.87 -11.26
CA GLU A 159 -12.50 -27.14 -9.98
C GLU A 159 -12.98 -25.67 -10.12
N ASP A 160 -13.62 -25.30 -11.24
CA ASP A 160 -14.05 -23.91 -11.53
C ASP A 160 -12.90 -22.87 -11.54
N GLY A 161 -11.63 -23.28 -11.57
CA GLY A 161 -10.45 -22.39 -11.52
C GLY A 161 -10.28 -21.45 -12.73
N GLY A 162 -10.99 -21.71 -13.83
CA GLY A 162 -11.03 -20.84 -15.01
C GLY A 162 -9.68 -20.65 -15.71
N SER A 163 -9.63 -19.69 -16.65
CA SER A 163 -8.43 -19.30 -17.40
C SER A 163 -7.32 -18.77 -16.48
N SER A 164 -7.66 -18.08 -15.39
CA SER A 164 -6.69 -17.47 -14.49
C SER A 164 -5.87 -18.48 -13.70
N ALA A 165 -6.48 -19.56 -13.18
CA ALA A 165 -5.73 -20.61 -12.47
C ALA A 165 -4.74 -21.32 -13.40
N LEU A 166 -5.16 -21.58 -14.64
CA LEU A 166 -4.27 -22.14 -15.67
C LEU A 166 -3.14 -21.18 -16.01
N TYR A 167 -3.42 -19.88 -16.16
CA TYR A 167 -2.39 -18.88 -16.40
C TYR A 167 -1.33 -18.90 -15.30
N SER A 168 -1.73 -18.89 -14.02
CA SER A 168 -0.81 -18.93 -12.88
C SER A 168 0.05 -20.20 -12.88
N MET A 169 -0.55 -21.37 -13.12
CA MET A 169 0.20 -22.63 -13.23
C MET A 169 1.28 -22.55 -14.32
N PHE A 170 0.91 -22.07 -15.51
CA PHE A 170 1.86 -21.93 -16.61
C PHE A 170 2.92 -20.84 -16.36
N ALA A 171 2.56 -19.75 -15.68
CA ALA A 171 3.50 -18.69 -15.30
C ALA A 171 4.61 -19.20 -14.37
N GLU A 172 4.31 -20.17 -13.50
CA GLU A 172 5.31 -20.83 -12.66
C GLU A 172 6.20 -21.80 -13.45
N MET A 173 5.66 -22.44 -14.49
CA MET A 173 6.38 -23.47 -15.27
C MET A 173 7.23 -22.90 -16.43
N PHE A 174 6.72 -21.95 -17.21
CA PHE A 174 7.41 -21.46 -18.40
C PHE A 174 8.86 -20.98 -18.16
N PRO A 175 9.16 -20.27 -17.06
CA PRO A 175 10.52 -19.80 -16.80
C PRO A 175 11.55 -20.94 -16.66
N THR A 176 11.11 -22.16 -16.32
CA THR A 176 12.00 -23.32 -16.23
C THR A 176 12.26 -23.99 -17.59
N MET A 177 11.58 -23.55 -18.64
CA MET A 177 11.71 -24.08 -20.01
C MET A 177 12.59 -23.18 -20.87
N ALA A 178 13.24 -23.76 -21.89
CA ALA A 178 13.94 -23.00 -22.91
C ALA A 178 12.96 -22.15 -23.76
N PRO A 179 13.37 -20.97 -24.27
CA PRO A 179 12.49 -20.08 -25.03
C PRO A 179 11.73 -20.75 -26.19
N GLY A 180 12.41 -21.55 -27.02
CA GLY A 180 11.77 -22.28 -28.13
C GLY A 180 10.73 -23.31 -27.67
N ALA A 181 10.95 -23.94 -26.51
CA ALA A 181 10.00 -24.87 -25.91
C ALA A 181 8.76 -24.15 -25.36
N ARG A 182 8.92 -22.92 -24.82
CA ARG A 182 7.79 -22.08 -24.39
C ARG A 182 6.89 -21.75 -25.58
N GLU A 183 7.46 -21.25 -26.68
CA GLU A 183 6.71 -20.91 -27.89
C GLU A 183 5.95 -22.14 -28.44
N ALA A 184 6.64 -23.27 -28.58
CA ALA A 184 6.05 -24.50 -29.11
C ALA A 184 4.89 -25.00 -28.22
N LEU A 185 5.08 -25.02 -26.90
CA LEU A 185 4.06 -25.45 -25.95
C LEU A 185 2.85 -24.51 -26.00
N VAL A 186 3.06 -23.19 -25.92
CA VAL A 186 1.98 -22.21 -26.01
C VAL A 186 1.18 -22.38 -27.28
N ARG A 187 1.84 -22.51 -28.43
CA ARG A 187 1.19 -22.74 -29.73
C ARG A 187 0.31 -23.99 -29.74
N VAL A 188 0.83 -25.09 -29.20
CA VAL A 188 0.08 -26.35 -29.09
C VAL A 188 -1.14 -26.17 -28.19
N VAL A 189 -0.95 -25.61 -26.99
CA VAL A 189 -2.02 -25.41 -26.00
C VAL A 189 -3.14 -24.55 -26.58
N VAL A 190 -2.82 -23.36 -27.10
CA VAL A 190 -3.82 -22.43 -27.65
C VAL A 190 -4.57 -23.03 -28.85
N GLY A 191 -3.90 -23.87 -29.64
CA GLY A 191 -4.51 -24.55 -30.79
C GLY A 191 -5.51 -25.65 -30.43
N ARG A 192 -5.63 -26.07 -29.16
CA ARG A 192 -6.50 -27.19 -28.75
C ARG A 192 -7.98 -26.81 -28.76
N PRO A 193 -8.91 -27.73 -29.09
CA PRO A 193 -10.32 -27.38 -29.32
C PRO A 193 -11.04 -26.61 -28.20
N PRO A 194 -10.91 -26.94 -26.89
CA PRO A 194 -11.63 -26.24 -25.82
C PRO A 194 -11.39 -24.72 -25.83
N GLU A 195 -12.46 -23.96 -25.57
CA GLU A 195 -12.43 -22.50 -25.69
C GLU A 195 -11.51 -21.82 -24.66
N ILE A 196 -11.39 -22.41 -23.47
CA ILE A 196 -10.52 -21.93 -22.38
C ILE A 196 -9.05 -21.75 -22.85
N TYR A 197 -8.59 -22.55 -23.80
CA TYR A 197 -7.24 -22.43 -24.35
C TYR A 197 -7.09 -21.24 -25.31
N ALA A 198 -8.16 -20.85 -26.01
CA ALA A 198 -8.17 -19.62 -26.79
C ALA A 198 -8.18 -18.38 -25.87
N GLU A 199 -8.87 -18.47 -24.73
CA GLU A 199 -8.86 -17.44 -23.70
C GLU A 199 -7.48 -17.28 -23.06
N LEU A 200 -6.79 -18.41 -22.76
CA LEU A 200 -5.38 -18.39 -22.37
C LEU A 200 -4.50 -17.73 -23.43
N GLY A 201 -4.70 -18.07 -24.70
CA GLY A 201 -4.01 -17.43 -25.82
C GLY A 201 -4.19 -15.91 -25.82
N CYS A 202 -5.40 -15.41 -25.55
CA CYS A 202 -5.65 -13.97 -25.42
C CYS A 202 -4.85 -13.35 -24.26
N GLY A 203 -4.76 -14.03 -23.13
CA GLY A 203 -3.94 -13.59 -21.99
C GLY A 203 -2.45 -13.56 -22.31
N TRP A 204 -1.93 -14.61 -22.95
CA TRP A 204 -0.52 -14.73 -23.34
C TRP A 204 -0.06 -13.75 -24.42
N LEU A 205 -0.99 -13.10 -25.15
CA LEU A 205 -0.63 -11.96 -26.01
C LEU A 205 -0.09 -10.77 -25.20
N LEU A 206 -0.41 -10.68 -23.90
CA LEU A 206 0.05 -9.64 -22.99
C LEU A 206 1.29 -10.06 -22.17
N ASP A 207 1.83 -11.26 -22.39
CA ASP A 207 2.98 -11.75 -21.65
C ASP A 207 4.26 -10.96 -21.97
N ALA A 208 5.19 -10.88 -21.01
CA ALA A 208 6.47 -10.21 -21.19
C ALA A 208 7.40 -10.95 -22.17
N SER A 209 7.34 -12.28 -22.26
CA SER A 209 8.14 -13.10 -23.18
C SER A 209 7.63 -13.01 -24.61
N ALA A 210 8.52 -12.69 -25.54
CA ALA A 210 8.20 -12.64 -26.97
C ALA A 210 7.81 -14.00 -27.54
N GLU A 211 8.42 -15.07 -27.02
CA GLU A 211 8.18 -16.46 -27.41
C GLU A 211 6.79 -16.93 -27.00
N ILE A 212 6.36 -16.57 -25.79
CA ILE A 212 4.98 -16.82 -25.32
C ILE A 212 3.97 -16.06 -26.19
N ARG A 213 4.22 -14.76 -26.47
CA ARG A 213 3.34 -13.98 -27.37
C ARG A 213 3.28 -14.57 -28.78
N SER A 214 4.43 -14.98 -29.35
CA SER A 214 4.51 -15.58 -30.69
C SER A 214 3.72 -16.88 -30.76
N GLY A 215 3.95 -17.79 -29.79
CA GLY A 215 3.24 -19.05 -29.70
C GLY A 215 1.73 -18.84 -29.58
N ALA A 216 1.30 -17.83 -28.81
CA ALA A 216 -0.11 -17.52 -28.64
C ALA A 216 -0.78 -17.06 -29.94
N VAL A 217 -0.12 -16.15 -30.67
CA VAL A 217 -0.58 -15.73 -32.00
C VAL A 217 -0.67 -16.91 -32.96
N GLU A 218 0.36 -17.78 -33.00
CA GLU A 218 0.36 -18.96 -33.88
C GLU A 218 -0.74 -19.95 -33.54
N GLY A 219 -0.97 -20.21 -32.25
CA GLY A 219 -2.06 -21.06 -31.81
C GLY A 219 -3.42 -20.52 -32.21
N LEU A 220 -3.63 -19.20 -32.11
CA LEU A 220 -4.88 -18.55 -32.57
C LEU A 220 -5.05 -18.65 -34.09
N PHE A 221 -3.97 -18.54 -34.87
CA PHE A 221 -4.00 -18.79 -36.32
C PHE A 221 -4.35 -20.25 -36.62
N ASN A 222 -3.83 -21.22 -35.86
CA ASN A 222 -4.17 -22.63 -36.00
C ASN A 222 -5.67 -22.87 -35.74
N ARG A 223 -6.25 -22.23 -34.71
CA ARG A 223 -7.71 -22.25 -34.48
C ARG A 223 -8.49 -21.65 -35.65
N LEU A 224 -8.02 -20.54 -36.21
CA LEU A 224 -8.66 -19.92 -37.37
C LEU A 224 -8.61 -20.84 -38.61
N ALA A 225 -7.49 -21.53 -38.81
CA ALA A 225 -7.32 -22.48 -39.90
C ALA A 225 -8.22 -23.71 -39.74
N SER A 226 -8.38 -24.22 -38.51
CA SER A 226 -9.24 -25.36 -38.18
C SER A 226 -10.73 -25.02 -38.05
N GLY A 227 -11.11 -23.74 -38.15
CA GLY A 227 -12.50 -23.29 -37.99
C GLY A 227 -13.01 -23.28 -36.55
N GLN A 228 -12.10 -23.27 -35.57
CA GLN A 228 -12.38 -23.31 -34.14
C GLN A 228 -12.27 -21.94 -33.44
N LEU A 229 -11.97 -20.87 -34.18
CA LEU A 229 -11.92 -19.52 -33.63
C LEU A 229 -13.34 -18.96 -33.47
N SER A 230 -13.74 -18.65 -32.23
CA SER A 230 -15.08 -18.13 -31.93
C SER A 230 -15.19 -16.62 -32.18
N ALA A 231 -16.42 -16.13 -32.30
CA ALA A 231 -16.73 -14.70 -32.35
C ALA A 231 -16.38 -13.98 -31.03
N GLU A 232 -16.44 -14.69 -29.91
CA GLU A 232 -16.13 -14.16 -28.57
C GLU A 232 -14.63 -13.89 -28.41
N VAL A 233 -13.79 -14.85 -28.81
CA VAL A 233 -12.33 -14.66 -28.89
C VAL A 233 -12.01 -13.52 -29.85
N LEU A 234 -12.62 -13.48 -31.04
CA LEU A 234 -12.40 -12.38 -32.00
C LEU A 234 -12.72 -10.99 -31.42
N ALA A 235 -13.75 -10.88 -30.58
CA ALA A 235 -14.06 -9.63 -29.88
C ALA A 235 -12.99 -9.26 -28.84
N ARG A 236 -12.49 -10.24 -28.06
CA ARG A 236 -11.36 -10.02 -27.12
C ARG A 236 -10.12 -9.53 -27.86
N LEU A 237 -9.77 -10.16 -28.98
CA LEU A 237 -8.62 -9.77 -29.81
C LEU A 237 -8.72 -8.33 -30.33
N THR A 238 -9.92 -7.86 -30.66
CA THR A 238 -10.15 -6.48 -31.13
C THR A 238 -9.91 -5.44 -30.03
N ILE A 239 -10.13 -5.80 -28.76
CA ILE A 239 -9.81 -4.98 -27.60
C ILE A 239 -8.30 -5.00 -27.37
N LEU A 240 -7.72 -6.20 -27.28
CA LEU A 240 -6.30 -6.44 -27.02
C LEU A 240 -5.38 -5.72 -28.00
N ARG A 241 -5.78 -5.57 -29.27
CA ARG A 241 -5.03 -4.82 -30.29
C ARG A 241 -4.50 -3.47 -29.79
N SER A 242 -5.28 -2.72 -29.02
CA SER A 242 -4.86 -1.40 -28.51
C SER A 242 -3.95 -1.44 -27.29
N TRP A 243 -3.69 -2.63 -26.73
CA TRP A 243 -2.90 -2.82 -25.51
C TRP A 243 -1.56 -3.53 -25.78
N LEU A 244 -1.30 -3.95 -27.02
CA LEU A 244 -0.04 -4.60 -27.37
C LEU A 244 1.05 -3.56 -27.59
N THR A 245 2.15 -3.61 -26.84
CA THR A 245 3.33 -2.76 -27.07
C THR A 245 4.13 -3.20 -28.31
N ASP A 246 4.15 -4.50 -28.59
CA ASP A 246 4.90 -5.13 -29.68
C ASP A 246 4.21 -4.93 -31.05
N ALA A 247 4.88 -4.19 -31.95
CA ALA A 247 4.36 -3.90 -33.28
C ALA A 247 4.23 -5.15 -34.16
N VAL A 248 5.16 -6.11 -34.04
CA VAL A 248 5.14 -7.34 -34.86
C VAL A 248 3.96 -8.21 -34.47
N VAL A 249 3.76 -8.41 -33.16
CA VAL A 249 2.60 -9.16 -32.63
C VAL A 249 1.29 -8.46 -33.02
N ARG A 250 1.25 -7.12 -32.97
CA ARG A 250 0.09 -6.32 -33.36
C ARG A 250 -0.25 -6.49 -34.85
N ASP A 251 0.74 -6.45 -35.73
CA ASP A 251 0.54 -6.63 -37.18
C ASP A 251 0.05 -8.04 -37.52
N ARG A 252 0.59 -9.06 -36.84
CA ARG A 252 0.10 -10.44 -36.98
C ARG A 252 -1.33 -10.58 -36.49
N LEU A 253 -1.66 -9.97 -35.36
CA LEU A 253 -3.02 -9.96 -34.83
C LEU A 253 -4.00 -9.25 -35.79
N ASP A 254 -3.57 -8.17 -36.44
CA ASP A 254 -4.35 -7.47 -37.45
C ASP A 254 -4.61 -8.35 -38.68
N GLY A 255 -3.63 -9.15 -39.09
CA GLY A 255 -3.80 -10.20 -40.11
C GLY A 255 -4.85 -11.24 -39.70
N LEU A 256 -4.76 -11.76 -38.48
CA LEU A 256 -5.69 -12.75 -37.94
C LEU A 256 -7.12 -12.23 -37.90
N VAL A 257 -7.33 -11.02 -37.35
CA VAL A 257 -8.65 -10.39 -37.29
C VAL A 257 -9.21 -10.18 -38.69
N ARG A 258 -8.40 -9.71 -39.64
CA ARG A 258 -8.81 -9.51 -41.03
C ARG A 258 -9.27 -10.81 -41.69
N ASP A 259 -8.53 -11.90 -41.49
CA ASP A 259 -8.86 -13.20 -42.08
C ASP A 259 -10.08 -13.85 -41.40
N ALA A 260 -10.24 -13.68 -40.08
CA ALA A 260 -11.44 -14.09 -39.36
C ALA A 260 -12.70 -13.35 -39.85
N MET A 261 -12.59 -12.04 -40.09
CA MET A 261 -13.67 -11.23 -40.69
C MET A 261 -14.03 -11.72 -42.10
N ARG A 262 -13.04 -12.05 -42.94
CA ARG A 262 -13.26 -12.61 -44.29
C ARG A 262 -13.98 -13.97 -44.25
N LYS A 263 -13.74 -14.77 -43.21
CA LYS A 263 -14.43 -16.05 -42.98
C LYS A 263 -15.82 -15.89 -42.35
N GLY A 264 -16.29 -14.67 -42.08
CA GLY A 264 -17.65 -14.41 -41.58
C GLY A 264 -17.86 -14.69 -40.09
N ILE A 265 -16.78 -14.84 -39.30
CA ILE A 265 -16.85 -15.20 -37.87
C ILE A 265 -17.51 -14.10 -37.02
N ALA A 266 -17.52 -12.85 -37.49
CA ALA A 266 -18.05 -11.71 -36.72
C ALA A 266 -19.58 -11.64 -36.61
N SER A 267 -20.33 -12.61 -37.14
CA SER A 267 -21.79 -12.55 -37.16
C SER A 267 -22.39 -12.82 -35.77
N ALA A 268 -22.96 -11.76 -35.18
CA ALA A 268 -23.85 -11.72 -34.01
C ALA A 268 -23.36 -12.42 -32.72
N ILE A 269 -22.47 -11.75 -31.99
CA ILE A 269 -22.25 -12.05 -30.57
C ILE A 269 -23.56 -11.74 -29.82
N SER A 270 -24.26 -12.78 -29.37
CA SER A 270 -25.32 -12.63 -28.37
C SER A 270 -24.67 -12.17 -27.08
N LYS A 271 -24.76 -10.87 -26.77
CA LYS A 271 -24.21 -10.31 -25.52
C LYS A 271 -25.03 -10.87 -24.35
N PRO A 272 -24.46 -11.74 -23.48
CA PRO A 272 -25.17 -12.10 -22.27
C PRO A 272 -25.46 -10.81 -21.48
N LYS A 273 -26.68 -10.69 -20.94
CA LYS A 273 -27.07 -9.50 -20.18
C LYS A 273 -26.31 -9.48 -18.85
N ARG A 274 -25.18 -8.79 -18.81
CA ARG A 274 -24.38 -8.59 -17.60
C ARG A 274 -24.92 -7.38 -16.83
N LYS A 275 -25.10 -7.53 -15.53
CA LYS A 275 -25.53 -6.48 -14.63
C LYS A 275 -24.42 -6.17 -13.63
N LEU A 276 -23.91 -4.95 -13.68
CA LEU A 276 -23.09 -4.37 -12.62
C LEU A 276 -24.03 -3.88 -11.51
N HIS A 277 -23.87 -4.39 -10.29
CA HIS A 277 -24.71 -3.98 -9.15
C HIS A 277 -24.08 -2.82 -8.37
N ARG A 278 -22.77 -2.85 -8.19
CA ARG A 278 -21.99 -1.87 -7.43
C ARG A 278 -20.57 -1.81 -7.96
N VAL A 279 -20.01 -0.62 -8.09
CA VAL A 279 -18.60 -0.40 -8.40
C VAL A 279 -18.05 0.55 -7.35
N VAL A 280 -16.92 0.20 -6.75
CA VAL A 280 -16.23 1.02 -5.74
C VAL A 280 -14.78 1.27 -6.15
N ALA A 281 -14.25 2.41 -5.73
CA ALA A 281 -12.85 2.79 -5.93
C ALA A 281 -12.29 3.45 -4.68
N SER A 282 -11.05 3.15 -4.31
CA SER A 282 -10.33 3.93 -3.30
C SER A 282 -9.90 5.29 -3.85
N LEU A 283 -9.55 6.22 -2.96
CA LEU A 283 -8.66 7.32 -3.32
C LEU A 283 -7.31 6.76 -3.78
N VAL A 284 -6.56 7.58 -4.52
CA VAL A 284 -5.18 7.28 -4.91
C VAL A 284 -4.26 7.70 -3.77
N ASP A 285 -3.45 6.76 -3.27
CA ASP A 285 -2.49 7.03 -2.21
C ASP A 285 -1.25 7.82 -2.69
N GLY A 286 -0.35 8.19 -1.77
CA GLY A 286 0.86 8.95 -2.09
C GLY A 286 1.84 8.20 -2.99
N SER A 287 1.77 6.86 -3.03
CA SER A 287 2.56 6.02 -3.93
C SER A 287 1.97 5.93 -5.35
N GLY A 288 0.78 6.50 -5.57
CA GLY A 288 0.05 6.45 -6.82
C GLY A 288 -0.78 5.18 -7.02
N THR A 289 -1.10 4.45 -5.94
CA THR A 289 -1.87 3.20 -6.00
C THR A 289 -3.36 3.45 -5.82
N GLN A 290 -4.20 2.77 -6.60
CA GLN A 290 -5.65 2.80 -6.50
C GLN A 290 -6.25 1.41 -6.64
N SER A 291 -7.17 1.05 -5.75
CA SER A 291 -7.91 -0.21 -5.78
C SER A 291 -9.34 0.01 -6.26
N MET A 292 -9.84 -0.88 -7.11
CA MET A 292 -11.22 -0.85 -7.59
C MET A 292 -11.86 -2.24 -7.49
N ALA A 293 -13.16 -2.29 -7.19
CA ALA A 293 -13.91 -3.53 -7.18
C ALA A 293 -15.31 -3.36 -7.77
N ALA A 294 -15.82 -4.38 -8.47
CA ALA A 294 -17.14 -4.36 -9.08
C ALA A 294 -17.88 -5.69 -8.84
N THR A 295 -19.14 -5.60 -8.41
CA THR A 295 -20.03 -6.76 -8.29
C THR A 295 -20.77 -6.99 -9.60
N VAL A 296 -20.58 -8.16 -10.19
CA VAL A 296 -21.11 -8.52 -11.51
C VAL A 296 -22.10 -9.68 -11.37
N GLN A 297 -23.17 -9.66 -12.17
CA GLN A 297 -24.06 -10.79 -12.35
C GLN A 297 -24.25 -11.07 -13.85
N THR A 298 -24.07 -12.33 -14.24
CA THR A 298 -24.30 -12.81 -15.60
C THR A 298 -25.24 -14.01 -15.52
N GLY A 299 -26.52 -13.81 -15.88
CA GLY A 299 -27.55 -14.83 -15.65
C GLY A 299 -27.71 -15.14 -14.15
N SER A 300 -27.54 -16.40 -13.77
CA SER A 300 -27.53 -16.86 -12.37
C SER A 300 -26.16 -16.71 -11.68
N SER A 301 -25.07 -16.63 -12.45
CA SER A 301 -23.71 -16.57 -11.92
C SER A 301 -23.37 -15.18 -11.40
N ARG A 302 -22.58 -15.13 -10.33
CA ARG A 302 -22.14 -13.91 -9.65
C ARG A 302 -20.63 -13.91 -9.50
N SER A 303 -20.04 -12.72 -9.53
CA SER A 303 -18.61 -12.55 -9.30
C SER A 303 -18.27 -11.17 -8.76
N VAL A 304 -17.06 -11.04 -8.21
CA VAL A 304 -16.44 -9.75 -7.87
C VAL A 304 -15.22 -9.58 -8.75
N ALA A 305 -15.21 -8.55 -9.59
CA ALA A 305 -14.02 -8.15 -10.32
C ALA A 305 -13.19 -7.19 -9.47
N LEU A 306 -11.88 -7.40 -9.39
CA LEU A 306 -10.94 -6.54 -8.70
C LEU A 306 -9.87 -6.02 -9.66
N VAL A 307 -9.44 -4.78 -9.46
CA VAL A 307 -8.38 -4.15 -10.26
C VAL A 307 -7.50 -3.30 -9.34
N LEU A 308 -6.18 -3.41 -9.51
CA LEU A 308 -5.17 -2.59 -8.86
C LEU A 308 -4.44 -1.76 -9.92
N LEU A 309 -4.50 -0.44 -9.77
CA LEU A 309 -3.82 0.53 -10.62
C LEU A 309 -2.63 1.11 -9.85
N LYS A 310 -1.49 1.32 -10.53
CA LYS A 310 -0.32 1.98 -9.93
C LYS A 310 0.33 2.95 -10.92
N GLN A 311 0.54 4.19 -10.47
CA GLN A 311 1.24 5.20 -11.24
C GLN A 311 2.65 4.73 -11.63
N GLY A 312 3.05 4.96 -12.89
CA GLY A 312 4.27 4.47 -13.51
C GLY A 312 4.26 2.99 -13.94
N PHE A 313 3.22 2.22 -13.59
CA PHE A 313 3.10 0.79 -13.93
C PHE A 313 1.84 0.45 -14.74
N GLY A 314 0.77 1.22 -14.57
CA GLY A 314 -0.52 0.97 -15.19
C GLY A 314 -1.38 -0.01 -14.40
N VAL A 315 -1.93 -1.03 -15.07
CA VAL A 315 -2.78 -2.07 -14.43
C VAL A 315 -1.88 -3.16 -13.87
N LYS A 316 -1.70 -3.15 -12.55
CA LYS A 316 -0.76 -4.03 -11.85
C LYS A 316 -1.36 -5.39 -11.50
N ASP A 317 -2.65 -5.42 -11.18
CA ASP A 317 -3.37 -6.66 -10.92
C ASP A 317 -4.83 -6.51 -11.38
N ALA A 318 -5.41 -7.62 -11.84
CA ALA A 318 -6.79 -7.68 -12.25
C ALA A 318 -7.26 -9.14 -12.29
N TYR A 319 -8.37 -9.43 -11.61
CA TYR A 319 -8.94 -10.78 -11.60
C TYR A 319 -10.44 -10.75 -11.27
N VAL A 320 -11.11 -11.87 -11.53
CA VAL A 320 -12.54 -12.04 -11.28
C VAL A 320 -12.74 -13.22 -10.33
N LEU A 321 -13.24 -12.94 -9.13
CA LEU A 321 -13.59 -13.95 -8.14
C LEU A 321 -15.01 -14.45 -8.39
N PRO A 322 -15.23 -15.73 -8.75
CA PRO A 322 -16.57 -16.30 -8.78
C PRO A 322 -17.18 -16.30 -7.37
N CYS A 323 -18.50 -16.17 -7.29
CA CYS A 323 -19.25 -16.26 -6.04
C CYS A 323 -20.35 -17.30 -6.18
N ALA A 324 -20.45 -18.21 -5.22
CA ALA A 324 -21.51 -19.20 -5.12
C ALA A 324 -22.88 -18.56 -4.83
N SER A 325 -22.92 -17.36 -4.23
CA SER A 325 -24.17 -16.69 -3.89
C SER A 325 -24.10 -15.16 -3.87
N ALA A 326 -25.28 -14.52 -3.84
CA ALA A 326 -25.41 -13.08 -3.61
C ALA A 326 -24.90 -12.66 -2.22
N THR A 327 -25.05 -13.53 -1.22
CA THR A 327 -24.60 -13.27 0.15
C THR A 327 -23.08 -13.23 0.22
N GLU A 328 -22.42 -14.20 -0.42
CA GLU A 328 -20.96 -14.23 -0.52
C GLU A 328 -20.42 -13.02 -1.28
N GLN A 329 -21.02 -12.69 -2.43
CA GLN A 329 -20.67 -11.49 -3.20
C GLN A 329 -20.74 -10.21 -2.35
N ARG A 330 -21.79 -10.06 -1.53
CA ARG A 330 -21.92 -8.92 -0.60
C ARG A 330 -20.88 -8.97 0.53
N ALA A 331 -20.57 -10.16 1.06
CA ALA A 331 -19.58 -10.32 2.12
C ALA A 331 -18.15 -9.99 1.64
N ILE A 332 -17.78 -10.43 0.44
CA ILE A 332 -16.50 -10.06 -0.19
C ILE A 332 -16.42 -8.55 -0.39
N MET A 333 -17.46 -7.95 -0.97
CA MET A 333 -17.49 -6.50 -1.18
C MET A 333 -17.43 -5.71 0.13
N ALA A 334 -18.11 -6.17 1.19
CA ALA A 334 -18.07 -5.54 2.51
C ALA A 334 -16.66 -5.57 3.10
N ARG A 335 -15.97 -6.72 3.07
CA ARG A 335 -14.58 -6.83 3.53
C ARG A 335 -13.65 -5.87 2.81
N ILE A 336 -13.76 -5.77 1.48
CA ILE A 336 -12.99 -4.81 0.69
C ILE A 336 -13.26 -3.39 1.20
N THR A 337 -14.53 -2.98 1.33
CA THR A 337 -14.87 -1.62 1.77
C THR A 337 -14.60 -1.33 3.25
N ASP A 338 -14.44 -2.35 4.08
CA ASP A 338 -14.05 -2.20 5.49
C ASP A 338 -12.52 -2.00 5.63
N GLU A 339 -11.73 -2.57 4.71
CA GLU A 339 -10.26 -2.49 4.71
C GLU A 339 -9.73 -1.24 3.99
N ILE A 340 -10.42 -0.80 2.93
CA ILE A 340 -10.05 0.39 2.17
C ILE A 340 -11.16 1.43 2.20
N GLU A 341 -10.80 2.69 2.47
CA GLU A 341 -11.71 3.83 2.27
C GLU A 341 -12.07 3.91 0.78
N ALA A 342 -13.29 3.50 0.45
CA ALA A 342 -13.75 3.32 -0.92
C ALA A 342 -15.07 4.05 -1.17
N PHE A 343 -15.19 4.62 -2.37
CA PHE A 343 -16.32 5.43 -2.81
C PHE A 343 -17.11 4.68 -3.89
N ASP A 344 -18.43 4.79 -3.85
CA ASP A 344 -19.30 4.28 -4.91
C ASP A 344 -19.11 5.11 -6.19
N VAL A 345 -18.72 4.45 -7.28
CA VAL A 345 -18.39 5.10 -8.56
C VAL A 345 -19.23 4.53 -9.71
N SER A 346 -19.26 5.27 -10.83
CA SER A 346 -19.92 4.79 -12.04
C SER A 346 -19.04 3.80 -12.84
N PRO A 347 -19.65 2.90 -13.64
CA PRO A 347 -18.91 2.10 -14.62
C PRO A 347 -18.12 2.93 -15.63
N LYS A 348 -18.60 4.14 -15.94
CA LYS A 348 -17.89 5.10 -16.80
C LYS A 348 -16.57 5.53 -16.16
N TYR A 349 -16.57 5.87 -14.87
CA TYR A 349 -15.36 6.21 -14.14
C TYR A 349 -14.38 5.02 -14.13
N MET A 350 -14.85 3.81 -13.88
CA MET A 350 -14.00 2.61 -13.94
C MET A 350 -13.33 2.44 -15.30
N ALA A 351 -14.07 2.60 -16.40
CA ALA A 351 -13.47 2.57 -17.73
C ALA A 351 -12.44 3.68 -17.96
N GLN A 352 -12.68 4.89 -17.44
CA GLN A 352 -11.73 6.00 -17.53
C GLN A 352 -10.44 5.73 -16.74
N ALA A 353 -10.56 5.34 -15.47
CA ALA A 353 -9.42 5.05 -14.60
C ALA A 353 -8.54 3.92 -15.18
N ILE A 354 -9.15 2.83 -15.65
CA ILE A 354 -8.43 1.74 -16.30
C ILE A 354 -7.83 2.21 -17.63
N GLY A 355 -8.54 3.00 -18.43
CA GLY A 355 -8.03 3.52 -19.70
C GLY A 355 -6.78 4.40 -19.53
N LEU A 356 -6.76 5.24 -18.49
CA LEU A 356 -5.59 6.04 -18.10
C LEU A 356 -4.43 5.15 -17.66
N ALA A 357 -4.69 4.16 -16.82
CA ALA A 357 -3.67 3.24 -16.33
C ALA A 357 -3.08 2.37 -17.45
N VAL A 358 -3.90 1.90 -18.39
CA VAL A 358 -3.40 1.16 -19.56
C VAL A 358 -2.47 2.03 -20.38
N ALA A 359 -2.82 3.29 -20.67
CA ALA A 359 -1.93 4.18 -21.42
C ALA A 359 -0.61 4.43 -20.70
N GLU A 360 -0.66 4.68 -19.40
CA GLU A 360 0.54 4.86 -18.57
C GLU A 360 1.45 3.64 -18.59
N GLY A 361 0.88 2.43 -18.45
CA GLY A 361 1.64 1.19 -18.56
C GLY A 361 2.32 1.08 -19.92
N LEU A 362 1.58 1.33 -21.01
CA LEU A 362 2.12 1.27 -22.38
C LEU A 362 3.24 2.30 -22.62
N GLU A 363 3.11 3.52 -22.09
CA GLU A 363 4.17 4.55 -22.13
C GLU A 363 5.43 4.08 -21.39
N ALA A 364 5.27 3.30 -20.31
CA ALA A 364 6.36 2.66 -19.57
C ALA A 364 6.87 1.35 -20.23
N GLY A 365 6.32 0.95 -21.38
CA GLY A 365 6.67 -0.31 -22.05
C GLY A 365 6.08 -1.56 -21.40
N LEU A 366 5.09 -1.41 -20.52
CA LEU A 366 4.43 -2.47 -19.78
C LEU A 366 3.04 -2.76 -20.38
N ALA A 367 2.81 -4.01 -20.76
CA ALA A 367 1.46 -4.47 -21.10
C ALA A 367 0.61 -4.61 -19.81
N PRO A 368 -0.71 -4.41 -19.88
CA PRO A 368 -1.58 -4.69 -18.74
C PRO A 368 -1.57 -6.19 -18.40
N VAL A 369 -1.84 -6.53 -17.14
CA VAL A 369 -1.92 -7.94 -16.74
C VAL A 369 -3.03 -8.71 -17.48
N PRO A 370 -2.81 -10.01 -17.78
CA PRO A 370 -3.75 -10.85 -18.52
C PRO A 370 -5.19 -10.85 -17.98
N GLY A 371 -5.35 -10.89 -16.65
CA GLY A 371 -6.67 -10.95 -16.03
C GLY A 371 -7.52 -9.68 -16.22
N LEU A 372 -6.93 -8.59 -16.74
CA LEU A 372 -7.69 -7.41 -17.16
C LEU A 372 -8.70 -7.74 -18.27
N VAL A 373 -8.38 -8.70 -19.15
CA VAL A 373 -9.30 -9.14 -20.22
C VAL A 373 -10.61 -9.67 -19.61
N ASP A 374 -10.49 -10.49 -18.56
CA ASP A 374 -11.63 -11.10 -17.88
C ASP A 374 -12.44 -10.06 -17.10
N VAL A 375 -11.77 -9.08 -16.49
CA VAL A 375 -12.43 -7.93 -15.84
C VAL A 375 -13.22 -7.10 -16.84
N VAL A 376 -12.61 -6.70 -17.97
CA VAL A 376 -13.24 -5.88 -19.01
C VAL A 376 -14.47 -6.58 -19.59
N GLN A 377 -14.35 -7.88 -19.82
CA GLN A 377 -15.45 -8.70 -20.28
C GLN A 377 -16.58 -8.80 -19.23
N SER A 378 -16.24 -9.15 -18.00
CA SER A 378 -17.19 -9.32 -16.90
C SER A 378 -17.95 -8.02 -16.60
N CYS A 379 -17.23 -6.91 -16.57
CA CYS A 379 -17.79 -5.58 -16.32
C CYS A 379 -18.42 -4.94 -17.57
N SER A 380 -18.41 -5.60 -18.72
CA SER A 380 -18.93 -5.06 -20.00
C SER A 380 -18.33 -3.71 -20.38
N LEU A 381 -17.04 -3.51 -20.11
CA LEU A 381 -16.28 -2.31 -20.47
C LEU A 381 -15.85 -2.39 -21.95
N VAL A 382 -16.82 -2.66 -22.83
CA VAL A 382 -16.59 -2.91 -24.26
C VAL A 382 -15.98 -1.67 -24.90
N GLY A 383 -14.88 -1.85 -25.63
CA GLY A 383 -14.20 -0.75 -26.31
C GLY A 383 -13.28 0.06 -25.40
N LEU A 384 -12.88 -0.49 -24.25
CA LEU A 384 -11.83 0.10 -23.42
C LEU A 384 -10.56 0.35 -24.27
N ARG A 385 -10.20 1.62 -24.43
CA ARG A 385 -9.00 2.07 -25.13
C ARG A 385 -8.09 2.82 -24.15
N PRO A 386 -6.77 2.81 -24.38
CA PRO A 386 -5.86 3.69 -23.65
C PRO A 386 -6.31 5.15 -23.79
N LEU A 387 -6.35 5.88 -22.67
CA LEU A 387 -6.62 7.32 -22.60
C LEU A 387 -5.34 8.05 -22.25
N SER A 388 -5.10 9.25 -22.78
CA SER A 388 -3.89 10.02 -22.43
C SER A 388 -3.78 10.19 -20.91
N ALA A 389 -2.66 9.72 -20.34
CA ALA A 389 -2.40 9.76 -18.90
C ALA A 389 -1.79 11.09 -18.43
N SER A 390 -1.72 12.10 -19.30
CA SER A 390 -1.20 13.42 -18.95
C SER A 390 -2.09 14.11 -17.93
N VAL A 391 -1.48 14.92 -17.04
CA VAL A 391 -2.23 15.68 -16.02
C VAL A 391 -3.29 16.57 -16.68
N GLU A 392 -2.98 17.18 -17.83
CA GLU A 392 -3.92 18.00 -18.59
C GLU A 392 -5.13 17.19 -19.08
N ALA A 393 -4.92 16.00 -19.63
CA ALA A 393 -6.00 15.13 -20.09
C ALA A 393 -6.88 14.66 -18.92
N ILE A 394 -6.27 14.29 -17.79
CA ILE A 394 -7.00 13.89 -16.57
C ILE A 394 -7.86 15.06 -16.06
N LEU A 395 -7.32 16.27 -16.03
CA LEU A 395 -8.07 17.47 -15.64
C LEU A 395 -9.20 17.77 -16.62
N GLY A 396 -9.02 17.57 -17.92
CA GLY A 396 -10.08 17.69 -18.91
C GLY A 396 -11.20 16.65 -18.74
N LEU A 397 -10.92 15.48 -18.17
CA LEU A 397 -11.95 14.52 -17.78
C LEU A 397 -12.67 14.91 -16.48
N ALA A 398 -11.96 15.54 -15.54
CA ALA A 398 -12.50 15.97 -14.25
C ALA A 398 -13.33 17.26 -14.33
N ASP A 399 -12.97 18.18 -15.23
CA ASP A 399 -13.62 19.47 -15.48
C ASP A 399 -13.84 19.68 -16.99
N PRO A 400 -14.76 18.92 -17.62
CA PRO A 400 -14.94 18.93 -19.07
C PRO A 400 -15.37 20.29 -19.63
N ASP A 401 -16.05 21.11 -18.82
CA ASP A 401 -16.50 22.45 -19.21
C ASP A 401 -15.46 23.54 -18.91
N GLY A 402 -14.31 23.18 -18.32
CA GLY A 402 -13.24 24.10 -17.96
C GLY A 402 -13.68 25.16 -16.93
N ARG A 403 -14.62 24.84 -16.05
CA ARG A 403 -15.17 25.77 -15.05
C ARG A 403 -14.07 26.35 -14.17
N ILE A 404 -13.17 25.50 -13.66
CA ILE A 404 -12.11 25.89 -12.73
C ILE A 404 -11.01 26.64 -13.46
N ALA A 405 -10.68 26.23 -14.68
CA ALA A 405 -9.76 26.98 -15.54
C ALA A 405 -10.30 28.39 -15.84
N GLY A 406 -11.61 28.54 -16.04
CA GLY A 406 -12.28 29.82 -16.30
C GLY A 406 -12.39 30.76 -15.10
N LEU A 407 -12.12 30.30 -13.87
CA LEU A 407 -12.23 31.14 -12.67
C LEU A 407 -11.15 32.24 -12.61
N PRO A 408 -11.44 33.40 -11.99
CA PRO A 408 -10.44 34.41 -11.69
C PRO A 408 -9.29 33.86 -10.84
N VAL A 409 -8.08 34.40 -11.02
CA VAL A 409 -6.86 33.96 -10.29
C VAL A 409 -7.06 33.93 -8.78
N GLN A 410 -7.76 34.91 -8.21
CA GLN A 410 -8.05 34.97 -6.77
C GLN A 410 -8.99 33.83 -6.32
N ALA A 411 -10.00 33.48 -7.13
CA ALA A 411 -10.92 32.39 -6.82
C ALA A 411 -10.20 31.04 -6.88
N ARG A 412 -9.38 30.80 -7.91
CA ARG A 412 -8.49 29.62 -7.97
C ARG A 412 -7.53 29.57 -6.78
N GLY A 413 -6.99 30.73 -6.38
CA GLY A 413 -6.17 30.85 -5.18
C GLY A 413 -6.86 30.37 -3.90
N ARG A 414 -8.14 30.71 -3.70
CA ARG A 414 -8.94 30.24 -2.56
C ARG A 414 -9.15 28.72 -2.58
N LEU A 415 -9.44 28.16 -3.75
CA LEU A 415 -9.57 26.70 -3.91
C LEU A 415 -8.27 25.97 -3.56
N ILE A 416 -7.12 26.51 -3.98
CA ILE A 416 -5.80 25.94 -3.62
C ILE A 416 -5.58 26.03 -2.11
N THR A 417 -5.91 27.14 -1.47
CA THR A 417 -5.76 27.31 -0.01
C THR A 417 -6.64 26.35 0.80
N ALA A 418 -7.81 25.97 0.29
CA ALA A 418 -8.70 25.02 0.96
C ALA A 418 -8.06 23.64 1.16
N SER A 419 -7.02 23.29 0.40
CA SER A 419 -6.29 22.01 0.56
C SER A 419 -5.65 21.79 1.94
N GLN A 420 -5.58 22.82 2.78
CA GLN A 420 -5.12 22.69 4.16
C GLN A 420 -6.04 21.83 5.05
N TYR A 421 -7.30 21.64 4.64
CA TYR A 421 -8.30 20.87 5.41
C TYR A 421 -8.47 19.43 4.91
N TRP A 422 -7.80 19.04 3.83
CA TRP A 422 -8.06 17.75 3.21
C TRP A 422 -7.75 16.56 4.13
N VAL A 423 -6.72 16.64 4.97
CA VAL A 423 -6.32 15.55 5.87
C VAL A 423 -7.40 15.26 6.93
N ASP A 424 -8.12 16.30 7.35
CA ASP A 424 -9.25 16.15 8.28
C ASP A 424 -10.48 15.52 7.60
N GLN A 425 -10.62 15.74 6.28
CA GLN A 425 -11.74 15.25 5.47
C GLN A 425 -11.49 13.83 4.94
N TYR A 426 -10.24 13.49 4.65
CA TYR A 426 -9.82 12.26 3.99
C TYR A 426 -8.65 11.63 4.77
N PRO A 427 -8.93 10.74 5.74
CA PRO A 427 -7.90 10.09 6.55
C PRO A 427 -6.83 9.33 5.73
N MET A 428 -7.19 8.81 4.56
CA MET A 428 -6.21 8.20 3.64
C MET A 428 -5.07 9.16 3.25
N LEU A 429 -5.25 10.49 3.31
CA LEU A 429 -4.16 11.42 3.00
C LEU A 429 -3.04 11.40 4.04
N ALA A 430 -3.25 10.84 5.23
CA ALA A 430 -2.20 10.67 6.24
C ALA A 430 -1.04 9.77 5.77
N ILE A 431 -1.28 8.92 4.75
CA ILE A 431 -0.24 8.09 4.12
C ILE A 431 0.39 8.76 2.88
N TRP A 432 0.17 10.07 2.67
CA TRP A 432 0.86 10.82 1.63
C TRP A 432 2.20 11.34 2.14
N PHE A 433 3.27 10.64 1.76
CA PHE A 433 4.66 11.02 2.04
C PHE A 433 5.57 10.55 0.91
N GLU A 434 6.73 11.19 0.76
CA GLU A 434 7.83 10.75 -0.09
C GLU A 434 8.79 9.83 0.67
N ASP A 435 9.31 8.82 -0.04
CA ASP A 435 10.09 7.74 0.56
C ASP A 435 11.09 7.09 -0.41
N SER A 436 11.56 7.87 -1.38
CA SER A 436 12.54 7.44 -2.37
C SER A 436 13.97 7.47 -1.83
N ASP A 437 14.95 6.90 -2.54
CA ASP A 437 16.35 7.05 -2.15
C ASP A 437 16.82 8.50 -2.15
N GLU A 438 16.34 9.33 -3.07
CA GLU A 438 16.66 10.77 -3.09
C GLU A 438 16.15 11.46 -1.82
N THR A 439 14.99 10.99 -1.32
CA THR A 439 14.43 11.39 -0.02
C THR A 439 15.39 11.00 1.10
N VAL A 440 15.82 9.75 1.15
CA VAL A 440 16.73 9.24 2.19
C VAL A 440 18.09 9.95 2.16
N ALA A 441 18.76 10.03 1.01
CA ALA A 441 20.07 10.66 0.86
C ALA A 441 20.03 12.17 1.15
N GLY A 442 18.96 12.86 0.73
CA GLY A 442 18.75 14.28 1.01
C GLY A 442 18.52 14.57 2.49
N LEU A 443 17.90 13.64 3.21
CA LEU A 443 17.61 13.75 4.65
C LEU A 443 18.80 13.32 5.52
N GLU A 444 19.51 12.23 5.18
CA GLU A 444 20.69 11.75 5.91
C GLU A 444 21.85 12.77 5.95
N SER A 445 22.00 13.53 4.87
CA SER A 445 23.04 14.57 4.76
C SER A 445 22.70 15.86 5.54
N ALA A 446 21.46 16.00 6.02
CA ALA A 446 21.00 17.21 6.69
C ALA A 446 21.42 17.27 8.16
N LYS A 447 22.21 18.28 8.52
CA LYS A 447 22.72 18.49 9.90
C LYS A 447 21.85 19.41 10.77
N SER A 448 20.67 19.80 10.28
CA SER A 448 19.73 20.66 11.02
C SER A 448 18.32 20.54 10.44
N HIS A 449 17.29 20.84 11.23
CA HIS A 449 15.89 20.82 10.77
C HIS A 449 15.63 21.74 9.56
N THR A 450 16.30 22.90 9.50
CA THR A 450 16.22 23.83 8.36
C THR A 450 16.84 23.23 7.10
N ALA A 451 17.98 22.53 7.23
CA ALA A 451 18.60 21.83 6.10
C ALA A 451 17.72 20.68 5.63
N LEU A 452 17.13 19.95 6.58
CA LEU A 452 16.24 18.81 6.34
C LEU A 452 15.00 19.24 5.56
N THR A 453 14.33 20.30 6.03
CA THR A 453 13.17 20.91 5.36
C THR A 453 13.55 21.42 3.96
N ARG A 454 14.73 22.03 3.79
CA ARG A 454 15.20 22.51 2.48
C ARG A 454 15.44 21.35 1.50
N SER A 455 16.10 20.29 1.95
CA SER A 455 16.30 19.08 1.15
C SER A 455 14.96 18.49 0.72
N MET A 456 13.99 18.42 1.65
CA MET A 456 12.66 17.89 1.35
C MET A 456 11.91 18.70 0.30
N TRP A 457 11.95 20.03 0.38
CA TRP A 457 11.37 20.87 -0.68
C TRP A 457 12.03 20.62 -2.05
N SER A 458 13.34 20.35 -2.10
CA SER A 458 14.03 20.02 -3.35
C SER A 458 13.58 18.68 -3.92
N VAL A 459 13.37 17.67 -3.07
CA VAL A 459 12.86 16.35 -3.46
C VAL A 459 11.44 16.48 -4.00
N LEU A 460 10.55 17.19 -3.29
CA LEU A 460 9.18 17.41 -3.73
C LEU A 460 9.10 18.19 -5.04
N GLU A 461 10.00 19.13 -5.27
CA GLU A 461 10.09 19.85 -6.54
C GLU A 461 10.48 18.90 -7.69
N ALA A 462 11.46 18.03 -7.48
CA ALA A 462 11.82 16.99 -8.46
C ALA A 462 10.67 16.00 -8.73
N ARG A 463 9.81 15.78 -7.72
CA ARG A 463 8.63 14.91 -7.77
C ARG A 463 7.33 15.64 -8.09
N ARG A 464 7.37 16.92 -8.52
CA ARG A 464 6.19 17.74 -8.83
C ARG A 464 5.22 17.05 -9.79
N ALA A 465 5.73 16.44 -10.85
CA ALA A 465 4.91 15.75 -11.85
C ALA A 465 4.18 14.53 -11.25
N HIS A 466 4.83 13.81 -10.34
CA HIS A 466 4.22 12.67 -9.63
C HIS A 466 3.02 13.13 -8.82
N TRP A 467 3.20 14.14 -7.97
CA TRP A 467 2.11 14.67 -7.12
C TRP A 467 0.99 15.32 -7.93
N ALA A 468 1.31 16.01 -9.03
CA ALA A 468 0.31 16.55 -9.93
C ALA A 468 -0.60 15.46 -10.49
N ALA A 469 -0.04 14.31 -10.88
CA ALA A 469 -0.81 13.17 -11.38
C ALA A 469 -1.64 12.48 -10.28
N VAL A 470 -1.08 12.23 -9.10
CA VAL A 470 -1.82 11.67 -7.95
C VAL A 470 -3.03 12.53 -7.61
N ILE A 471 -2.83 13.85 -7.50
CA ILE A 471 -3.90 14.79 -7.14
C ILE A 471 -4.92 14.89 -8.28
N ALA A 472 -4.50 14.88 -9.55
CA ALA A 472 -5.42 14.90 -10.69
C ALA A 472 -6.30 13.64 -10.77
N ARG A 473 -5.77 12.45 -10.46
CA ARG A 473 -6.57 11.21 -10.43
C ARG A 473 -7.61 11.23 -9.31
N ASN A 474 -7.24 11.76 -8.13
CA ASN A 474 -8.20 12.01 -7.07
C ASN A 474 -9.24 13.07 -7.46
N ALA A 475 -8.84 14.12 -8.18
CA ALA A 475 -9.76 15.12 -8.72
C ALA A 475 -10.81 14.48 -9.65
N LEU A 476 -10.39 13.56 -10.53
CA LEU A 476 -11.28 12.82 -11.41
C LEU A 476 -12.23 11.91 -10.63
N LEU A 477 -11.75 11.22 -9.58
CA LEU A 477 -12.60 10.39 -8.70
C LEU A 477 -13.67 11.24 -8.02
N LEU A 478 -13.25 12.31 -7.34
CA LEU A 478 -14.12 13.18 -6.56
C LEU A 478 -15.14 13.88 -7.46
N SER A 479 -14.75 14.30 -8.66
CA SER A 479 -15.67 14.85 -9.67
C SER A 479 -16.71 13.80 -10.11
N ALA A 480 -16.28 12.56 -10.34
CA ALA A 480 -17.17 11.48 -10.77
C ALA A 480 -18.23 11.08 -9.73
N ILE A 481 -17.93 11.26 -8.44
CA ILE A 481 -18.88 11.03 -7.34
C ILE A 481 -19.65 12.29 -6.92
N GLY A 482 -19.33 13.45 -7.51
CA GLY A 482 -19.96 14.73 -7.18
C GLY A 482 -19.61 15.27 -5.79
N ALA A 483 -18.39 15.01 -5.30
CA ALA A 483 -17.90 15.56 -4.03
C ALA A 483 -17.63 17.06 -4.12
N ASP A 484 -18.01 17.81 -3.09
CA ASP A 484 -17.86 19.27 -3.02
C ASP A 484 -16.39 19.71 -3.15
N ASP A 485 -15.47 18.90 -2.66
CA ASP A 485 -14.04 19.20 -2.67
C ASP A 485 -13.37 18.93 -4.03
N ALA A 486 -14.07 18.36 -5.03
CA ALA A 486 -13.51 18.06 -6.35
C ALA A 486 -12.86 19.28 -7.02
N ASP A 487 -13.52 20.44 -6.94
CA ASP A 487 -13.05 21.70 -7.50
C ASP A 487 -11.70 22.14 -6.86
N THR A 488 -11.48 21.80 -5.58
CA THR A 488 -10.22 22.09 -4.88
C THR A 488 -9.08 21.21 -5.39
N PHE A 489 -9.31 19.91 -5.60
CA PHE A 489 -8.32 18.99 -6.16
C PHE A 489 -7.95 19.37 -7.59
N ILE A 490 -8.93 19.74 -8.42
CA ILE A 490 -8.72 20.24 -9.79
C ILE A 490 -7.79 21.47 -9.75
N ALA A 491 -8.08 22.44 -8.87
CA ALA A 491 -7.29 23.67 -8.76
C ALA A 491 -5.85 23.41 -8.30
N VAL A 492 -5.62 22.49 -7.36
CA VAL A 492 -4.29 22.13 -6.87
C VAL A 492 -3.48 21.38 -7.92
N ALA A 493 -4.04 20.37 -8.58
CA ALA A 493 -3.35 19.64 -9.64
C ALA A 493 -2.99 20.58 -10.81
N SER A 494 -3.91 21.46 -11.20
CA SER A 494 -3.64 22.50 -12.18
C SER A 494 -2.52 23.44 -11.72
N ALA A 495 -2.49 23.87 -10.45
CA ALA A 495 -1.42 24.71 -9.93
C ALA A 495 -0.05 24.04 -9.93
N LEU A 496 0.02 22.74 -9.60
CA LEU A 496 1.26 21.96 -9.66
C LEU A 496 1.77 21.85 -11.09
N MET A 497 0.90 21.50 -12.03
CA MET A 497 1.19 21.40 -13.46
C MET A 497 1.76 22.70 -14.04
N HIS A 498 1.23 23.86 -13.63
CA HIS A 498 1.67 25.18 -14.10
C HIS A 498 2.85 25.76 -13.30
N GLY A 499 3.53 24.98 -12.46
CA GLY A 499 4.76 25.43 -11.79
C GLY A 499 4.53 26.41 -10.63
N ARG A 500 3.34 26.44 -10.01
CA ARG A 500 3.13 27.25 -8.80
C ARG A 500 4.10 26.78 -7.70
N ASP A 501 4.69 27.72 -6.99
CA ASP A 501 5.55 27.46 -5.83
C ASP A 501 4.86 26.51 -4.83
N LEU A 502 5.49 25.37 -4.54
CA LEU A 502 4.94 24.32 -3.69
C LEU A 502 4.61 24.84 -2.29
N LYS A 503 5.40 25.79 -1.78
CA LYS A 503 5.18 26.40 -0.45
C LYS A 503 3.89 27.20 -0.36
N LYS A 504 3.29 27.55 -1.50
CA LYS A 504 2.00 28.26 -1.61
C LYS A 504 0.82 27.30 -1.84
N ILE A 505 1.03 26.00 -1.68
CA ILE A 505 0.04 24.93 -1.82
C ILE A 505 0.02 24.16 -0.49
N PRO A 506 -0.98 24.40 0.39
CA PRO A 506 -0.97 23.85 1.74
C PRO A 506 -0.81 22.33 1.85
N VAL A 507 -1.45 21.53 0.98
CA VAL A 507 -1.25 20.07 0.98
C VAL A 507 0.21 19.67 0.72
N MET A 508 0.96 20.42 -0.09
CA MET A 508 2.39 20.12 -0.32
C MET A 508 3.25 20.41 0.91
N LYS A 509 2.85 21.39 1.74
CA LYS A 509 3.47 21.61 3.05
C LYS A 509 3.21 20.44 3.98
N PHE A 510 1.97 19.94 4.02
CA PHE A 510 1.64 18.74 4.79
C PHE A 510 2.48 17.53 4.34
N ILE A 511 2.56 17.25 3.03
CA ILE A 511 3.37 16.15 2.50
C ILE A 511 4.85 16.31 2.88
N CYS A 512 5.39 17.53 2.81
CA CYS A 512 6.75 17.83 3.25
C CYS A 512 6.95 17.46 4.72
N ASP A 513 6.08 17.94 5.60
CA ASP A 513 6.19 17.72 7.04
C ASP A 513 6.01 16.23 7.38
N GLN A 514 5.06 15.54 6.72
CA GLN A 514 4.80 14.11 6.92
C GLN A 514 5.94 13.21 6.43
N SER A 515 6.57 13.54 5.30
CA SER A 515 7.73 12.81 4.78
C SER A 515 8.91 12.84 5.76
N ILE A 516 9.10 13.97 6.43
CA ILE A 516 10.12 14.14 7.46
C ILE A 516 9.79 13.28 8.68
N ILE A 517 8.54 13.32 9.17
CA ILE A 517 8.09 12.53 10.32
C ILE A 517 8.31 11.03 10.06
N VAL A 518 7.86 10.53 8.90
CA VAL A 518 8.00 9.12 8.53
C VAL A 518 9.46 8.69 8.44
N TRP A 519 10.36 9.55 7.95
CA TRP A 519 11.78 9.27 7.90
C TRP A 519 12.41 9.19 9.30
N ILE A 520 12.11 10.15 10.19
CA ILE A 520 12.63 10.16 11.58
C ILE A 520 12.15 8.91 12.33
N ASP A 521 10.87 8.57 12.23
CA ASP A 521 10.28 7.38 12.86
C ASP A 521 11.00 6.09 12.46
N ARG A 522 11.43 6.00 11.21
CA ARG A 522 12.13 4.82 10.66
C ARG A 522 13.61 4.78 11.04
N GLY A 523 14.28 5.93 11.13
CA GLY A 523 15.65 6.04 11.62
C GLY A 523 15.79 5.55 13.06
N ASN A 524 14.81 5.83 13.90
CA ASN A 524 14.78 5.40 15.31
C ASN A 524 14.45 3.90 15.52
N GLY A 525 14.06 3.19 14.45
CA GLY A 525 13.94 1.73 14.44
C GLY A 525 15.22 0.99 14.02
N GLN A 526 16.28 1.72 13.65
CA GLN A 526 17.62 1.19 13.39
C GLN A 526 18.49 1.50 14.62
N GLY A 527 19.22 0.51 15.14
CA GLY A 527 20.20 0.78 16.19
C GLY A 527 21.23 1.81 15.70
N GLY A 528 21.19 3.01 16.29
CA GLY A 528 22.22 4.04 16.36
C GLY A 528 23.12 4.25 15.15
N LEU A 529 22.75 5.18 14.25
CA LEU A 529 23.68 5.79 13.29
C LEU A 529 23.67 7.33 13.27
N PHE A 530 23.03 7.96 14.25
CA PHE A 530 23.27 9.37 14.59
C PHE A 530 23.79 9.45 16.02
N GLY A 531 24.97 10.05 16.20
CA GLY A 531 25.49 10.42 17.52
C GLY A 531 24.56 11.44 18.22
N PRO A 532 24.74 11.66 19.53
CA PRO A 532 23.75 12.24 20.45
C PRO A 532 23.40 13.74 20.26
N ASP A 533 23.67 14.32 19.09
CA ASP A 533 23.53 15.76 18.84
C ASP A 533 22.41 16.13 17.85
N LEU A 534 21.55 15.19 17.43
CA LEU A 534 20.41 15.49 16.52
C LEU A 534 19.06 14.89 16.94
N GLU A 535 18.89 14.47 18.19
CA GLU A 535 17.59 14.04 18.69
C GLU A 535 16.69 15.24 19.03
N GLY A 536 15.80 15.58 18.09
CA GLY A 536 14.57 16.32 18.39
C GLY A 536 13.55 15.39 19.08
N PRO A 537 12.71 15.90 20.00
CA PRO A 537 12.18 15.10 21.10
C PRO A 537 10.88 14.32 20.79
N PHE A 538 10.66 13.81 19.58
CA PHE A 538 9.45 13.04 19.27
C PHE A 538 9.67 11.90 18.29
N VAL A 539 9.85 10.69 18.83
CA VAL A 539 9.38 9.44 18.20
C VAL A 539 8.93 8.48 19.29
N SER A 540 7.71 7.97 19.13
CA SER A 540 7.13 6.93 19.97
C SER A 540 7.67 5.57 19.55
N SER A 541 8.64 5.03 20.28
CA SER A 541 8.97 3.60 20.25
C SER A 541 8.71 2.98 21.63
N SER A 542 8.10 1.79 21.62
CA SER A 542 7.66 1.03 22.80
C SER A 542 8.80 0.38 23.59
N VAL A 543 9.97 1.01 23.63
CA VAL A 543 11.03 0.75 24.60
C VAL A 543 11.43 2.12 25.12
N ALA A 544 10.97 2.47 26.33
CA ALA A 544 11.26 3.76 26.94
C ALA A 544 12.78 4.01 26.87
N PRO A 545 13.26 5.10 26.24
CA PRO A 545 14.66 5.47 26.34
C PRO A 545 14.98 5.63 27.83
N ALA A 546 16.11 5.08 28.27
CA ALA A 546 16.55 5.17 29.65
C ALA A 546 16.99 6.61 29.94
N PHE A 547 16.02 7.51 30.17
CA PHE A 547 16.30 8.87 30.63
C PHE A 547 17.09 8.80 31.93
N ALA A 548 18.11 9.65 32.05
CA ALA A 548 18.84 9.77 33.31
C ALA A 548 17.85 10.17 34.41
N ALA A 549 17.82 9.37 35.49
CA ALA A 549 16.90 9.55 36.61
C ALA A 549 16.89 11.01 37.09
N GLU A 550 15.69 11.50 37.43
CA GLU A 550 15.52 12.84 37.98
C GLU A 550 16.33 13.00 39.27
N LYS A 551 17.10 14.10 39.37
CA LYS A 551 17.77 14.47 40.61
C LYS A 551 16.77 15.17 41.53
N LYS A 552 16.89 14.98 42.85
CA LYS A 552 15.98 15.60 43.84
C LYS A 552 15.76 17.10 43.59
N GLY A 553 14.51 17.50 43.37
CA GLY A 553 14.08 18.89 43.12
C GLY A 553 14.68 19.52 41.85
N GLU A 554 15.04 18.71 40.86
CA GLU A 554 15.53 19.17 39.56
C GLU A 554 14.41 19.82 38.74
N LEU A 555 13.25 19.18 38.65
CA LEU A 555 12.10 19.70 37.92
C LEU A 555 11.56 21.01 38.53
N ALA A 556 11.35 21.07 39.85
CA ALA A 556 10.98 22.30 40.55
C ALA A 556 11.94 23.48 40.27
N ARG A 557 13.24 23.22 40.06
CA ARG A 557 14.20 24.29 39.74
C ARG A 557 14.07 24.81 38.31
N LEU A 558 13.62 23.97 37.38
CA LEU A 558 13.40 24.32 35.98
C LEU A 558 12.04 25.02 35.77
N LEU A 559 11.03 24.67 36.56
CA LEU A 559 9.69 25.28 36.50
C LEU A 559 9.61 26.65 37.19
N ARG A 560 10.32 26.83 38.33
CA ARG A 560 10.25 28.04 39.17
C ARG A 560 10.48 29.35 38.41
N PRO A 561 11.43 29.47 37.46
CA PRO A 561 11.63 30.70 36.69
C PRO A 561 10.40 31.14 35.87
N ALA A 562 9.54 30.21 35.47
CA ALA A 562 8.29 30.47 34.77
C ALA A 562 7.09 30.65 35.72
N GLY A 563 7.32 30.64 37.04
CA GLY A 563 6.24 30.69 38.04
C GLY A 563 5.44 29.39 38.16
N LEU A 564 5.89 28.31 37.50
CA LEU A 564 5.21 27.02 37.50
C LEU A 564 5.71 26.13 38.64
N THR A 565 4.90 25.14 39.02
CA THR A 565 5.20 24.19 40.10
C THR A 565 4.97 22.75 39.63
N GLU A 566 5.54 21.77 40.33
CA GLU A 566 5.34 20.34 40.02
C GLU A 566 3.86 19.92 40.08
N PRO A 567 3.04 20.31 41.09
CA PRO A 567 1.61 19.99 41.10
C PRO A 567 0.83 20.58 39.92
N TRP A 568 1.23 21.76 39.43
CA TRP A 568 0.64 22.36 38.24
C TRP A 568 0.94 21.52 36.99
N LEU A 569 2.20 21.09 36.84
CA LEU A 569 2.62 20.25 35.73
C LEU A 569 1.94 18.87 35.77
N ASP A 570 1.82 18.26 36.95
CA ASP A 570 1.07 17.01 37.13
C ASP A 570 -0.39 17.15 36.65
N GLY A 571 -1.03 18.28 36.95
CA GLY A 571 -2.36 18.61 36.46
C GLY A 571 -2.42 18.74 34.94
N TYR A 572 -1.46 19.46 34.36
CA TYR A 572 -1.32 19.62 32.92
C TYR A 572 -1.17 18.28 32.19
N LEU A 573 -0.25 17.43 32.64
CA LEU A 573 -0.01 16.11 32.04
C LEU A 573 -1.21 15.17 32.21
N MET A 574 -1.92 15.24 33.34
CA MET A 574 -3.17 14.49 33.51
C MET A 574 -4.24 14.93 32.50
N GLY A 575 -4.34 16.24 32.24
CA GLY A 575 -5.23 16.79 31.20
C GLY A 575 -4.92 16.21 29.82
N VAL A 576 -3.64 16.22 29.42
CA VAL A 576 -3.18 15.62 28.16
C VAL A 576 -3.53 14.13 28.07
N CYS A 577 -3.27 13.37 29.14
CA CYS A 577 -3.53 11.93 29.17
C CYS A 577 -5.02 11.60 29.03
N THR A 578 -5.89 12.43 29.61
CA THR A 578 -7.34 12.18 29.73
C THR A 578 -8.20 12.87 28.68
N ALA A 579 -7.59 13.62 27.75
CA ALA A 579 -8.27 14.19 26.59
C ALA A 579 -9.02 13.11 25.77
N PRO A 580 -10.27 13.37 25.34
CA PRO A 580 -11.09 12.41 24.59
C PRO A 580 -10.46 11.88 23.30
N LEU A 581 -9.70 12.72 22.59
CA LEU A 581 -8.92 12.31 21.43
C LEU A 581 -7.44 12.24 21.81
N SER A 582 -6.67 11.40 21.13
CA SER A 582 -5.21 11.37 21.30
C SER A 582 -4.61 12.74 21.02
N VAL A 583 -3.76 13.24 21.91
CA VAL A 583 -3.09 14.53 21.77
C VAL A 583 -1.66 14.22 21.35
N ALA A 584 -1.26 14.64 20.16
CA ALA A 584 0.08 14.36 19.69
C ALA A 584 1.09 15.13 20.57
N PRO A 585 2.28 14.57 20.82
CA PRO A 585 3.26 15.23 21.66
C PRO A 585 3.63 16.68 21.29
N PRO A 586 3.77 17.07 20.00
CA PRO A 586 3.99 18.48 19.63
C PRO A 586 2.89 19.43 20.11
N ASP A 587 1.64 18.97 20.17
CA ASP A 587 0.47 19.79 20.46
C ASP A 587 0.37 20.16 21.95
N TRP A 588 0.86 19.31 22.85
CA TRP A 588 0.87 19.60 24.29
C TRP A 588 2.22 20.06 24.82
N LEU A 589 3.33 19.81 24.10
CA LEU A 589 4.64 20.32 24.48
C LEU A 589 4.87 21.77 24.03
N SER A 590 4.41 22.17 22.85
CA SER A 590 4.60 23.57 22.39
C SER A 590 4.05 24.60 23.38
N PRO A 591 2.82 24.46 23.93
CA PRO A 591 2.29 25.39 24.92
C PRO A 591 3.10 25.44 26.23
N LEU A 592 3.64 24.30 26.69
CA LEU A 592 4.52 24.26 27.86
C LEU A 592 5.85 24.95 27.58
N LEU A 593 6.43 24.67 26.42
CA LEU A 593 7.70 25.27 26.00
C LEU A 593 7.54 26.77 25.83
N ASP A 594 6.44 27.28 25.29
CA ASP A 594 6.19 28.73 25.20
C ASP A 594 6.15 29.41 26.58
N LEU A 595 5.65 28.72 27.61
CA LEU A 595 5.62 29.22 28.98
C LEU A 595 7.01 29.23 29.65
N VAL A 596 7.86 28.25 29.34
CA VAL A 596 9.17 28.09 30.03
C VAL A 596 10.38 28.54 29.23
N ALA A 597 10.31 28.60 27.89
CA ALA A 597 11.46 28.75 27.00
C ALA A 597 12.18 30.08 27.19
N ALA A 598 11.43 31.16 27.43
CA ALA A 598 12.00 32.48 27.74
C ALA A 598 12.90 32.48 28.98
N ASN A 599 12.68 31.52 29.89
CA ASN A 599 13.40 31.39 31.15
C ASN A 599 14.50 30.30 31.12
N LEU A 600 14.44 29.38 30.17
CA LEU A 600 15.43 28.30 29.97
C LEU A 600 16.45 28.68 28.88
N LYS A 601 17.33 29.64 29.22
CA LYS A 601 18.28 30.32 28.30
C LYS A 601 19.37 29.45 27.65
N THR A 602 19.37 28.14 27.84
CA THR A 602 20.42 27.25 27.31
C THR A 602 19.79 25.97 26.80
N ASP A 603 20.18 25.54 25.60
CA ASP A 603 19.69 24.31 24.97
C ASP A 603 19.80 23.10 25.90
N LYS A 604 20.89 22.98 26.66
CA LYS A 604 21.08 21.90 27.65
C LYS A 604 20.00 21.86 28.75
N LYS A 605 19.50 23.01 29.20
CA LYS A 605 18.41 23.08 30.20
C LYS A 605 17.05 22.80 29.57
N LEU A 606 16.86 23.22 28.32
CA LEU A 606 15.64 22.95 27.56
C LEU A 606 15.51 21.45 27.25
N SER A 607 16.56 20.82 26.73
CA SER A 607 16.62 19.38 26.50
C SER A 607 16.37 18.61 27.79
N ARG A 608 17.05 18.98 28.89
CA ARG A 608 16.82 18.33 30.19
C ARG A 608 15.40 18.52 30.72
N PHE A 609 14.79 19.67 30.48
CA PHE A 609 13.40 19.91 30.86
C PHE A 609 12.45 19.00 30.07
N VAL A 610 12.65 18.86 28.76
CA VAL A 610 11.86 17.95 27.90
C VAL A 610 12.02 16.48 28.30
N GLU A 611 13.24 16.04 28.62
CA GLU A 611 13.48 14.69 29.17
C GLU A 611 12.65 14.43 30.43
N LEU A 612 12.66 15.37 31.38
CA LEU A 612 11.90 15.27 32.62
C LEU A 612 10.38 15.30 32.34
N LEU A 613 9.91 16.11 31.40
CA LEU A 613 8.50 16.11 30.97
C LEU A 613 8.08 14.75 30.44
N MET A 614 8.90 14.10 29.61
CA MET A 614 8.60 12.78 29.07
C MET A 614 8.62 11.70 30.16
N LEU A 615 9.54 11.79 31.12
CA LEU A 615 9.58 10.89 32.28
C LEU A 615 8.29 11.00 33.12
N HIS A 616 7.84 12.23 33.37
CA HIS A 616 6.63 12.51 34.15
C HIS A 616 5.34 12.18 33.38
N TYR A 617 5.32 12.37 32.06
CA TYR A 617 4.22 11.94 31.19
C TYR A 617 4.07 10.42 31.23
N ASN A 618 5.15 9.67 31.03
CA ASN A 618 5.15 8.20 31.12
C ASN A 618 4.77 7.72 32.53
N GLY A 619 5.21 8.44 33.58
CA GLY A 619 4.80 8.17 34.95
C GLY A 619 3.30 8.38 35.17
N THR A 620 2.72 9.41 34.56
CA THR A 620 1.28 9.70 34.61
C THR A 620 0.47 8.63 33.88
N VAL A 621 0.89 8.22 32.68
CA VAL A 621 0.32 7.09 31.95
C VAL A 621 0.36 5.81 32.80
N SER A 622 1.51 5.50 33.41
CA SER A 622 1.66 4.33 34.28
C SER A 622 0.73 4.39 35.51
N LYS A 623 0.57 5.56 36.13
CA LYS A 623 -0.38 5.78 37.26
C LYS A 623 -1.83 5.54 36.83
N MET A 624 -2.20 5.89 35.60
CA MET A 624 -3.54 5.69 35.05
C MET A 624 -3.82 4.22 34.68
N GLN A 625 -2.78 3.47 34.33
CA GLN A 625 -2.85 2.03 34.04
C GLN A 625 -2.82 1.16 35.30
N ALA A 626 -2.22 1.64 36.39
CA ALA A 626 -2.23 0.98 37.69
C ALA A 626 -3.64 0.96 38.30
N GLY A 627 -4.03 -0.17 38.89
CA GLY A 627 -5.33 -0.36 39.56
C GLY A 627 -5.58 0.62 40.73
N GLY A 628 -6.82 0.61 41.25
CA GLY A 628 -7.50 1.70 41.98
C GLY A 628 -6.83 2.44 43.15
N ASP A 629 -5.64 2.07 43.61
CA ASP A 629 -4.97 2.64 44.80
C ASP A 629 -4.01 3.81 44.50
N ALA A 630 -3.70 4.12 43.23
CA ALA A 630 -2.87 5.27 42.89
C ALA A 630 -3.64 6.60 43.03
N ALA A 631 -3.12 7.55 43.81
CA ALA A 631 -3.67 8.90 43.92
C ALA A 631 -3.49 9.65 42.59
N LEU A 632 -4.61 10.03 41.95
CA LEU A 632 -4.64 10.72 40.65
C LEU A 632 -4.68 12.25 40.77
N ILE A 633 -5.00 12.75 41.95
CA ILE A 633 -5.03 14.18 42.30
C ILE A 633 -4.26 14.39 43.60
N PRO A 634 -3.75 15.61 43.88
CA PRO A 634 -3.09 15.90 45.15
C PRO A 634 -4.00 15.64 46.35
N THR A 635 -3.46 15.02 47.40
CA THR A 635 -4.16 14.80 48.68
C THR A 635 -4.08 16.02 49.59
N GLU A 636 -3.13 16.93 49.35
CA GLU A 636 -2.99 18.19 50.06
C GLU A 636 -3.94 19.24 49.47
N ILE A 637 -4.92 19.67 50.27
CA ILE A 637 -5.95 20.66 49.89
C ILE A 637 -5.36 21.92 49.21
N PRO A 638 -4.24 22.52 49.69
CA PRO A 638 -3.67 23.71 49.07
C PRO A 638 -3.11 23.49 47.65
N LEU A 639 -2.82 22.24 47.26
CA LEU A 639 -2.26 21.91 45.95
C LEU A 639 -3.33 21.66 44.88
N ILE A 640 -4.58 21.42 45.29
CA ILE A 640 -5.69 21.12 44.38
C ILE A 640 -5.99 22.28 43.41
N PRO A 641 -6.06 23.56 43.84
CA PRO A 641 -6.26 24.68 42.91
C PRO A 641 -5.15 24.79 41.85
N ILE A 642 -3.90 24.56 42.28
CA ILE A 642 -2.70 24.63 41.44
C ILE A 642 -2.73 23.52 40.38
N TRP A 643 -3.10 22.31 40.80
CA TRP A 643 -3.25 21.17 39.89
C TRP A 643 -4.43 21.35 38.92
N ALA A 644 -5.57 21.86 39.40
CA ALA A 644 -6.74 22.12 38.56
C ALA A 644 -6.46 23.17 37.46
N ASP A 645 -5.66 24.18 37.79
CA ASP A 645 -5.22 25.22 36.85
C ASP A 645 -4.35 24.63 35.72
N GLY A 646 -3.41 23.76 36.07
CA GLY A 646 -2.61 23.02 35.08
C GLY A 646 -3.48 22.15 34.16
N TYR A 647 -4.45 21.43 34.73
CA TYR A 647 -5.37 20.58 33.98
C TYR A 647 -6.23 21.37 32.98
N LEU A 648 -6.80 22.49 33.42
CA LEU A 648 -7.59 23.37 32.54
C LEU A 648 -6.74 24.06 31.49
N THR A 649 -5.48 24.39 31.80
CA THR A 649 -4.55 24.94 30.83
C THR A 649 -4.28 23.93 29.71
N ALA A 650 -4.05 22.66 30.05
CA ALA A 650 -3.92 21.60 29.03
C ALA A 650 -5.21 21.44 28.21
N TRP A 651 -6.38 21.51 28.86
CA TRP A 651 -7.66 21.44 28.17
C TRP A 651 -7.82 22.55 27.13
N GLU A 652 -7.53 23.80 27.48
CA GLU A 652 -7.64 24.93 26.55
C GLU A 652 -6.57 24.88 25.45
N ALA A 653 -5.34 24.51 25.80
CA ALA A 653 -4.25 24.40 24.83
C ALA A 653 -4.50 23.29 23.78
N THR A 654 -5.23 22.24 24.16
CA THR A 654 -5.52 21.07 23.31
C THR A 654 -7.00 21.00 22.92
N LYS A 655 -7.69 22.14 22.90
CA LYS A 655 -9.15 22.24 22.70
C LYS A 655 -9.74 21.41 21.54
N PRO A 656 -9.09 21.25 20.37
CA PRO A 656 -9.58 20.36 19.31
C PRO A 656 -9.78 18.91 19.77
N ASN A 657 -8.97 18.45 20.73
CA ASN A 657 -9.00 17.11 21.30
C ASN A 657 -10.09 16.93 22.37
N TRP A 658 -10.86 17.99 22.68
CA TRP A 658 -11.96 18.02 23.65
C TRP A 658 -13.33 18.30 23.00
N PRO A 659 -13.80 17.49 22.02
CA PRO A 659 -15.04 17.76 21.32
C PRO A 659 -16.25 17.68 22.28
N THR A 660 -17.16 18.65 22.16
CA THR A 660 -18.33 18.78 23.04
C THR A 660 -19.24 17.54 23.03
N LYS A 661 -19.29 16.83 21.89
CA LYS A 661 -20.04 15.58 21.71
C LYS A 661 -19.46 14.43 22.55
N ALA A 662 -18.14 14.32 22.64
CA ALA A 662 -17.47 13.30 23.46
C ALA A 662 -17.55 13.62 24.96
N LEU A 663 -17.66 14.90 25.32
CA LEU A 663 -17.72 15.37 26.70
C LEU A 663 -19.02 15.05 27.43
N GLY A 664 -20.15 15.10 26.74
CA GLY A 664 -21.48 14.89 27.33
C GLY A 664 -21.82 15.89 28.44
N SER A 665 -22.85 15.60 29.24
CA SER A 665 -23.24 16.42 30.40
C SER A 665 -22.23 16.29 31.56
N GLN A 666 -21.70 15.09 31.78
CA GLN A 666 -20.74 14.80 32.86
C GLN A 666 -19.40 15.55 32.67
N GLY A 667 -18.85 15.58 31.45
CA GLY A 667 -17.61 16.33 31.17
C GLY A 667 -17.76 17.84 31.34
N LYS A 668 -18.93 18.40 31.00
CA LYS A 668 -19.25 19.81 31.26
C LYS A 668 -19.36 20.10 32.76
N SER A 669 -19.90 19.17 33.55
CA SER A 669 -19.98 19.27 35.00
C SER A 669 -18.59 19.25 35.64
N ILE A 670 -17.74 18.30 35.23
CA ILE A 670 -16.37 18.17 35.73
C ILE A 670 -15.54 19.41 35.40
N ARG A 671 -15.67 19.95 34.19
CA ARG A 671 -14.99 21.21 33.83
C ARG A 671 -15.39 22.36 34.76
N LYS A 672 -16.68 22.53 35.07
CA LYS A 672 -17.15 23.54 36.04
C LYS A 672 -16.66 23.27 37.46
N VAL A 673 -16.46 22.01 37.83
CA VAL A 673 -15.89 21.65 39.13
C VAL A 673 -14.42 22.07 39.19
N LEU A 674 -13.64 21.81 38.12
CA LEU A 674 -12.24 22.23 38.01
C LEU A 674 -12.10 23.76 37.97
N GLU A 675 -12.96 24.47 37.23
CA GLU A 675 -12.99 25.94 37.17
C GLU A 675 -13.34 26.57 38.53
N ARG A 676 -14.14 25.90 39.37
CA ARG A 676 -14.37 26.35 40.74
C ARG A 676 -13.22 25.98 41.68
N ALA A 677 -12.54 24.86 41.41
CA ALA A 677 -11.39 24.42 42.19
C ALA A 677 -10.18 25.37 42.05
N THR A 678 -9.96 25.96 40.87
CA THR A 678 -8.93 27.00 40.67
C THR A 678 -9.18 28.24 41.53
N ASP A 679 -10.44 28.58 41.80
CA ASP A 679 -10.83 29.67 42.69
C ASP A 679 -10.80 29.29 44.18
N GLY A 680 -10.37 28.07 44.53
CA GLY A 680 -10.41 27.54 45.90
C GLY A 680 -11.81 27.19 46.41
N ARG A 681 -12.82 27.12 45.52
CA ARG A 681 -14.23 26.89 45.85
C ARG A 681 -14.68 25.48 45.46
N PHE A 682 -14.24 24.46 46.21
CA PHE A 682 -14.54 23.06 45.91
C PHE A 682 -14.88 22.25 47.17
N ASP A 683 -15.71 21.22 47.01
CA ASP A 683 -15.92 20.19 48.04
C ASP A 683 -14.86 19.10 47.84
N HIS A 684 -13.95 18.97 48.82
CA HIS A 684 -12.86 18.00 48.77
C HIS A 684 -13.36 16.55 48.73
N LEU A 685 -14.44 16.22 49.45
CA LEU A 685 -15.00 14.87 49.47
C LEU A 685 -15.66 14.53 48.14
N GLU A 686 -16.34 15.49 47.52
CA GLU A 686 -16.93 15.33 46.19
C GLU A 686 -15.85 15.18 45.10
N LEU A 687 -14.81 16.01 45.15
CA LEU A 687 -13.73 16.01 44.17
C LEU A 687 -12.88 14.74 44.25
N SER A 688 -12.51 14.31 45.46
CA SER A 688 -11.66 13.12 45.68
C SER A 688 -12.33 11.79 45.31
N VAL A 689 -13.66 11.75 45.25
CA VAL A 689 -14.41 10.55 44.84
C VAL A 689 -14.79 10.59 43.36
N SER A 690 -15.35 11.71 42.87
CA SER A 690 -15.95 11.78 41.54
C SER A 690 -14.93 12.00 40.41
N LEU A 691 -13.89 12.80 40.66
CA LEU A 691 -12.91 13.17 39.64
C LEU A 691 -11.97 12.01 39.27
N PRO A 692 -11.35 11.27 40.21
CA PRO A 692 -10.51 10.13 39.85
C PRO A 692 -11.25 9.03 39.09
N ALA A 693 -12.51 8.75 39.46
CA ALA A 693 -13.34 7.78 38.76
C ALA A 693 -13.60 8.21 37.31
N TRP A 694 -13.92 9.49 37.10
CA TRP A 694 -14.13 10.06 35.77
C TRP A 694 -12.85 10.07 34.92
N LEU A 695 -11.70 10.44 35.49
CA LEU A 695 -10.40 10.45 34.79
C LEU A 695 -10.03 9.04 34.30
N ARG A 696 -10.23 8.00 35.13
CA ARG A 696 -9.96 6.60 34.75
C ARG A 696 -10.89 6.12 33.64
N GLN A 697 -12.18 6.40 33.78
CA GLN A 697 -13.16 6.08 32.73
C GLN A 697 -12.80 6.74 31.40
N ARG A 698 -12.33 8.00 31.44
CA ARG A 698 -11.88 8.73 30.25
C ARG A 698 -10.65 8.12 29.61
N PHE A 699 -9.65 7.80 30.41
CA PHE A 699 -8.43 7.17 29.93
C PHE A 699 -8.70 5.80 29.29
N ALA A 700 -9.60 5.00 29.87
CA ALA A 700 -10.00 3.70 29.32
C ALA A 700 -10.75 3.84 27.97
N ASN A 701 -11.64 4.83 27.86
CA ASN A 701 -12.41 5.07 26.64
C ASN A 701 -11.59 5.64 25.46
N LYS A 702 -10.31 5.95 25.67
CA LYS A 702 -9.36 6.42 24.65
C LYS A 702 -8.67 5.27 23.90
N GLN A 703 -8.81 4.03 24.39
CA GLN A 703 -8.15 2.81 23.85
C GLN A 703 -9.04 1.95 22.94
N MET A 704 -10.23 2.43 22.57
CA MET A 704 -11.07 1.91 21.46
C MET A 704 -11.15 2.97 20.38
#